data_AF-A0A5D6XSX5-F1
#
_entry.id   AF-A0A5D6XSX5-F1
#
_cell.length_a   1.000
_cell.length_b   1.000
_cell.length_c   1.000
_cell.angle_alpha   90.00
_cell.angle_beta   90.00
_cell.angle_gamma   90.00
#
_symmetry.space_group_name_H-M   'P 1'
#
loop_
_entity.id
_entity.type
_entity.pdbx_description
1 polymer ?
#
loop_
_entity_poly.entity_id
_entity_poly.type
_entity_poly.pdbx_seq_one_letter_code
_entity_poly.pdbx_strand_id
1 'polypeptide(L)'
;MAPPVKRKALIIGAVVVICAIVGAVVGIVVWKTTGDSEDVSNSSGSENRDGKSGGSSSSSSSTSKSNSSSSANETTKGITSDPTKATYSLAAYAIGDWGTTIARDSCCKRRTDHDPTNVDKNAEEAVGVLMGLAAAAAKPKPKVVIGHGDNFYWTGINSQTDQAYRFSNTFESKFNNPALLDVPWVNVMGNHDYGGASFICEGGCADSAAIVAGLKTKFALQAEYKSPNSNRWVLSDHFFVHSIKDDASGVSVDIFNLDTNDADSHGAQQICCQCYAYAGGDDGKCKNVARGDAFCAAGKTDMYDACMKQLNAWGEDSRTQLAAKVKASKATWKIVNAHYSPYNHYAADRQPMWKDLLKGLDGVQLWMNGHTHGEKHDHAAELGLHFIENGAGGGILNEAASGIPPYVTYVKSLWTYANHDYGFFELTASKEWLRVRFLTFDDKWSIADEFKASTIGGVAAHHCWYIPVDGAVGKSCNSVTVLSRDSKSPSMSKRKRLIMIGAIVVLAAVGAGVAVVVSKGSSDSSTASGDNAASGNSTSGGSGGSSGTNSGGKASAKNPTGSSGSNSSLSSASKITSDPTKATYSLAAFAIGDWGTTVEKGSCCKKATDYTDFDVIAEDVVAKLMNIQAGAADVKPKAVLSHGDNFYWSGINGATDAKYRFTQTFENKFVGENLKNIPWVNVLGNHDYGGSSFVCSSNGEMAKCNSKAELLAAIDNKFDWQAKYKSEFGNRWVLEDHFYVYSIKDAASGVSIDIFNVDTNDADTHGALQICCQCYGYADGDDDECNNISPGKPYCTGGDLDAYNACFAKFTAWGDDSRKQLAAKVKASTATWKIVNSHYSPYNHYAPAGMKTWFDILKGSGVHLWMNGHTHGEKHDYSESLGVHFVENGAGGGIIKESASGIPGYAAEYMVNKWVYGGREYGFFSVTASKEWLRIQYHTADSKWTMAETIGSAKVGGVATKHCWYIPLDGSVGKDCTATS
;
A
#
# COMPACT_ATOMS: atom_id res chain seq x y z
N MET A 1 16.97 33.65 -32.81
CA MET A 1 16.40 34.40 -33.96
C MET A 1 15.02 33.81 -34.29
N ALA A 2 14.18 34.51 -35.05
CA ALA A 2 12.76 34.17 -35.30
C ALA A 2 12.56 33.54 -36.70
N PRO A 3 11.33 33.13 -37.11
CA PRO A 3 10.23 32.45 -36.39
C PRO A 3 9.68 31.20 -37.14
N PRO A 4 8.78 30.39 -36.54
CA PRO A 4 8.09 29.30 -37.25
C PRO A 4 6.92 29.78 -38.13
N VAL A 5 6.64 29.07 -39.23
CA VAL A 5 5.54 29.35 -40.17
C VAL A 5 4.29 28.52 -39.86
N LYS A 6 3.14 29.17 -39.73
CA LYS A 6 1.82 28.54 -39.53
C LYS A 6 1.10 28.27 -40.86
N ARG A 7 0.25 27.24 -40.92
CA ARG A 7 -0.97 27.19 -41.76
C ARG A 7 -2.09 26.41 -41.05
N LYS A 8 -3.35 26.63 -41.45
CA LYS A 8 -4.56 26.18 -40.73
C LYS A 8 -5.50 25.32 -41.60
N ALA A 9 -5.89 24.17 -41.06
CA ALA A 9 -7.26 23.64 -40.88
C ALA A 9 -8.27 23.42 -42.04
N LEU A 10 -9.34 22.66 -41.70
CA LEU A 10 -10.69 22.56 -42.31
C LEU A 10 -10.80 21.69 -43.61
N ILE A 11 -11.86 20.88 -43.89
CA ILE A 11 -13.28 20.83 -43.45
C ILE A 11 -13.85 19.40 -43.22
N ILE A 12 -14.64 19.24 -42.13
CA ILE A 12 -15.90 18.46 -41.85
C ILE A 12 -16.31 17.26 -42.74
N GLY A 13 -16.82 16.17 -42.12
CA GLY A 13 -17.67 15.20 -42.85
C GLY A 13 -18.37 14.00 -42.16
N ALA A 14 -19.03 14.09 -40.97
CA ALA A 14 -20.02 13.07 -40.51
C ALA A 14 -20.82 13.43 -39.23
N VAL A 15 -22.04 14.01 -39.33
CA VAL A 15 -22.96 14.21 -38.15
C VAL A 15 -24.44 14.02 -38.53
N VAL A 16 -24.78 13.03 -39.38
CA VAL A 16 -26.15 12.89 -39.96
C VAL A 16 -26.71 11.45 -39.92
N VAL A 17 -25.99 10.46 -39.37
CA VAL A 17 -26.39 9.03 -39.48
C VAL A 17 -26.85 8.40 -38.15
N ILE A 18 -26.35 8.86 -36.99
CA ILE A 18 -26.63 8.22 -35.68
C ILE A 18 -27.80 8.90 -34.94
N CYS A 19 -28.92 9.11 -35.64
CA CYS A 19 -30.22 9.46 -35.04
C CYS A 19 -31.34 8.49 -35.47
N ALA A 20 -31.02 7.41 -36.19
CA ALA A 20 -32.00 6.52 -36.82
C ALA A 20 -32.14 5.12 -36.16
N ILE A 21 -31.30 4.79 -35.17
CA ILE A 21 -31.22 3.41 -34.61
C ILE A 21 -31.81 3.28 -33.19
N VAL A 22 -31.98 4.39 -32.46
CA VAL A 22 -32.55 4.40 -31.09
C VAL A 22 -34.06 4.13 -31.05
N GLY A 23 -34.73 4.03 -32.22
CA GLY A 23 -36.20 3.95 -32.32
C GLY A 23 -36.82 2.55 -32.37
N ALA A 24 -36.06 1.45 -32.29
CA ALA A 24 -36.53 0.16 -32.83
C ALA A 24 -36.28 -1.13 -32.00
N VAL A 25 -35.99 -1.08 -30.68
CA VAL A 25 -35.95 -2.29 -29.82
C VAL A 25 -36.67 -2.13 -28.47
N VAL A 26 -37.66 -1.24 -28.39
CA VAL A 26 -38.61 -1.15 -27.25
C VAL A 26 -40.01 -1.47 -27.79
N GLY A 27 -40.47 -2.72 -27.67
CA GLY A 27 -41.79 -3.10 -28.19
C GLY A 27 -42.17 -4.59 -28.23
N ILE A 28 -41.26 -5.53 -27.90
CA ILE A 28 -41.54 -6.99 -27.88
C ILE A 28 -40.79 -7.57 -26.67
N VAL A 29 -41.39 -8.26 -25.69
CA VAL A 29 -42.82 -8.50 -25.42
C VAL A 29 -43.05 -8.47 -23.90
N VAL A 30 -44.24 -8.03 -23.46
CA VAL A 30 -44.71 -8.21 -22.07
C VAL A 30 -45.89 -9.19 -22.10
N TRP A 31 -45.65 -10.46 -21.74
CA TRP A 31 -46.68 -11.30 -21.12
C TRP A 31 -46.12 -12.56 -20.45
N LYS A 32 -46.88 -13.09 -19.48
CA LYS A 32 -46.52 -14.12 -18.48
C LYS A 32 -45.46 -13.67 -17.46
N THR A 33 -45.67 -13.78 -16.15
CA THR A 33 -46.88 -14.23 -15.42
C THR A 33 -46.97 -13.55 -14.06
N THR A 34 -48.21 -13.31 -13.60
CA THR A 34 -48.55 -12.87 -12.24
C THR A 34 -49.16 -14.03 -11.46
N GLY A 35 -49.03 -13.99 -10.13
CA GLY A 35 -49.60 -14.96 -9.19
C GLY A 35 -48.50 -15.67 -8.39
N ASP A 36 -48.61 -15.86 -7.07
CA ASP A 36 -49.65 -15.37 -6.14
C ASP A 36 -49.05 -15.10 -4.75
N SER A 37 -49.83 -14.44 -3.89
CA SER A 37 -49.51 -14.22 -2.47
C SER A 37 -50.33 -15.16 -1.59
N GLU A 38 -49.69 -15.85 -0.65
CA GLU A 38 -50.38 -16.48 0.48
C GLU A 38 -49.74 -16.06 1.81
N ASP A 39 -50.57 -15.51 2.70
CA ASP A 39 -50.25 -15.35 4.12
C ASP A 39 -50.37 -16.70 4.84
N VAL A 40 -49.33 -17.11 5.57
CA VAL A 40 -49.47 -18.12 6.63
C VAL A 40 -48.93 -17.55 7.93
N SER A 41 -49.83 -16.93 8.70
CA SER A 41 -49.58 -16.70 10.11
C SER A 41 -49.51 -18.04 10.85
N ASN A 42 -48.51 -18.24 11.71
CA ASN A 42 -48.72 -19.11 12.85
C ASN A 42 -47.97 -18.61 14.09
N SER A 43 -48.57 -18.86 15.25
CA SER A 43 -48.09 -18.40 16.55
C SER A 43 -48.02 -19.57 17.53
N SER A 44 -47.49 -19.32 18.72
CA SER A 44 -47.15 -20.32 19.75
C SER A 44 -45.92 -21.20 19.41
N GLY A 45 -45.18 -21.70 20.40
CA GLY A 45 -45.38 -21.57 21.85
C GLY A 45 -44.09 -21.69 22.65
N SER A 46 -44.14 -21.20 23.88
CA SER A 46 -43.12 -21.42 24.90
C SER A 46 -43.23 -22.84 25.47
N GLU A 47 -42.10 -23.45 25.84
CA GLU A 47 -42.07 -24.17 27.12
C GLU A 47 -40.66 -24.21 27.74
N ASN A 48 -40.61 -24.34 29.06
CA ASN A 48 -39.39 -24.33 29.87
C ASN A 48 -38.71 -25.71 29.89
N ARG A 49 -37.45 -25.74 30.35
CA ARG A 49 -37.01 -26.75 31.32
C ARG A 49 -35.85 -26.27 32.19
N ASP A 50 -36.09 -26.21 33.49
CA ASP A 50 -35.07 -26.01 34.52
C ASP A 50 -34.11 -27.20 34.62
N GLY A 51 -32.89 -26.93 35.09
CA GLY A 51 -31.88 -27.95 35.42
C GLY A 51 -30.93 -27.43 36.50
N LYS A 52 -31.32 -27.53 37.78
CA LYS A 52 -30.68 -26.80 38.90
C LYS A 52 -30.22 -27.72 40.03
N SER A 53 -28.90 -27.89 40.18
CA SER A 53 -28.23 -28.44 41.38
C SER A 53 -26.72 -28.10 41.35
N GLY A 54 -26.01 -27.90 42.46
CA GLY A 54 -26.44 -27.83 43.87
C GLY A 54 -25.42 -28.49 44.82
N GLY A 55 -24.86 -27.73 45.77
CA GLY A 55 -23.75 -28.14 46.67
C GLY A 55 -22.44 -27.41 46.31
N SER A 56 -21.73 -26.67 47.17
CA SER A 56 -21.65 -26.62 48.65
C SER A 56 -21.05 -27.90 49.28
N SER A 57 -20.16 -27.85 50.29
CA SER A 57 -19.80 -26.73 51.19
C SER A 57 -18.41 -26.90 51.86
N SER A 58 -17.84 -25.79 52.38
CA SER A 58 -17.15 -25.60 53.70
C SER A 58 -16.19 -26.66 54.32
N SER A 59 -15.14 -26.35 55.10
CA SER A 59 -14.37 -25.12 55.43
C SER A 59 -13.38 -25.41 56.59
N SER A 60 -12.23 -24.69 56.65
CA SER A 60 -11.43 -24.42 57.88
C SER A 60 -10.80 -25.64 58.63
N SER A 61 -9.76 -25.53 59.46
CA SER A 61 -8.64 -24.58 59.68
C SER A 61 -7.49 -25.39 60.36
N SER A 62 -6.27 -24.92 60.68
CA SER A 62 -5.89 -23.66 61.34
C SER A 62 -4.37 -23.44 61.47
N THR A 63 -3.95 -22.16 61.50
CA THR A 63 -2.76 -21.59 62.20
C THR A 63 -1.33 -22.02 61.79
N SER A 64 -0.30 -21.15 61.82
CA SER A 64 -0.25 -19.73 62.26
C SER A 64 0.97 -18.94 61.76
N LYS A 65 0.74 -17.66 61.39
CA LYS A 65 1.58 -16.45 61.58
C LYS A 65 2.98 -16.42 60.91
N SER A 66 3.53 -15.27 60.49
CA SER A 66 3.28 -13.88 60.91
C SER A 66 3.40 -12.81 59.80
N ASN A 67 2.85 -11.63 60.09
CA ASN A 67 3.14 -10.28 59.58
C ASN A 67 3.40 -10.03 58.07
N SER A 68 2.46 -9.33 57.43
CA SER A 68 2.77 -8.07 56.73
C SER A 68 1.71 -7.02 57.08
N SER A 69 2.02 -5.74 56.89
CA SER A 69 1.23 -4.59 57.35
C SER A 69 0.28 -4.03 56.27
N SER A 70 -0.81 -3.40 56.71
CA SER A 70 -1.79 -2.73 55.85
C SER A 70 -1.19 -1.63 54.96
N SER A 71 -1.50 -1.67 53.67
CA SER A 71 -1.58 -0.50 52.79
C SER A 71 -2.96 -0.48 52.13
N ALA A 72 -3.45 0.70 51.74
CA ALA A 72 -4.83 0.86 51.28
C ALA A 72 -5.03 0.38 49.84
N ASN A 73 -6.23 -0.12 49.55
CA ASN A 73 -6.63 -0.55 48.21
C ASN A 73 -7.03 0.68 47.37
N GLU A 74 -6.07 1.34 46.73
CA GLU A 74 -6.37 2.45 45.81
C GLU A 74 -7.15 1.95 44.59
N THR A 75 -8.30 2.59 44.36
CA THR A 75 -9.22 2.24 43.28
C THR A 75 -9.04 3.21 42.12
N THR A 76 -8.59 2.70 40.98
CA THR A 76 -8.48 3.46 39.73
C THR A 76 -9.87 3.88 39.25
N LYS A 77 -10.19 5.16 39.39
CA LYS A 77 -11.43 5.78 38.88
C LYS A 77 -11.35 6.02 37.37
N GLY A 78 -11.42 4.95 36.58
CA GLY A 78 -11.58 5.08 35.12
C GLY A 78 -12.98 5.59 34.75
N ILE A 79 -13.08 6.36 33.67
CA ILE A 79 -14.38 6.76 33.10
C ILE A 79 -15.15 5.52 32.57
N THR A 80 -16.33 5.28 33.12
CA THR A 80 -17.19 4.12 32.76
C THR A 80 -18.43 4.48 31.92
N SER A 81 -18.64 5.77 31.62
CA SER A 81 -19.76 6.24 30.81
C SER A 81 -19.63 5.85 29.33
N ASP A 82 -20.74 5.94 28.59
CA ASP A 82 -20.78 5.57 27.18
C ASP A 82 -20.57 6.80 26.28
N PRO A 83 -19.43 6.93 25.56
CA PRO A 83 -19.18 8.07 24.69
C PRO A 83 -20.17 8.21 23.54
N THR A 84 -20.84 7.12 23.13
CA THR A 84 -21.88 7.18 22.08
C THR A 84 -23.15 7.88 22.57
N LYS A 85 -23.30 8.04 23.89
CA LYS A 85 -24.39 8.73 24.57
C LYS A 85 -23.97 10.07 25.18
N ALA A 86 -22.70 10.48 25.01
CA ALA A 86 -22.19 11.74 25.54
C ALA A 86 -22.68 12.94 24.72
N THR A 87 -23.04 14.03 25.40
CA THR A 87 -23.39 15.30 24.73
C THR A 87 -22.12 16.10 24.46
N TYR A 88 -21.71 16.14 23.20
CA TYR A 88 -20.60 16.96 22.72
C TYR A 88 -21.06 18.40 22.52
N SER A 89 -20.47 19.34 23.25
CA SER A 89 -20.89 20.75 23.35
C SER A 89 -19.90 21.74 22.75
N LEU A 90 -18.65 21.29 22.54
CA LEU A 90 -17.62 22.03 21.83
C LEU A 90 -17.13 21.23 20.62
N ALA A 91 -16.74 21.97 19.59
CA ALA A 91 -15.99 21.46 18.45
C ALA A 91 -14.80 22.37 18.15
N ALA A 92 -13.73 21.80 17.61
CA ALA A 92 -12.58 22.47 17.04
C ALA A 92 -12.10 21.65 15.83
N TYR A 93 -11.49 22.29 14.84
CA TYR A 93 -10.74 21.60 13.78
C TYR A 93 -9.24 21.78 14.02
N ALA A 94 -8.41 20.94 13.40
CA ALA A 94 -6.96 20.97 13.54
C ALA A 94 -6.30 20.58 12.22
N ILE A 95 -5.24 21.26 11.80
CA ILE A 95 -4.57 21.07 10.50
C ILE A 95 -3.10 21.55 10.54
N GLY A 96 -2.16 20.79 9.99
CA GLY A 96 -0.76 21.19 9.78
C GLY A 96 -0.39 21.26 8.31
N ASP A 97 0.74 21.93 8.01
CA ASP A 97 1.48 21.73 6.75
C ASP A 97 0.63 22.01 5.48
N TRP A 98 -0.27 23.00 5.62
CA TRP A 98 -1.36 23.29 4.69
C TRP A 98 -1.04 24.42 3.70
N GLY A 99 -0.01 25.22 3.96
CA GLY A 99 0.19 26.50 3.28
C GLY A 99 1.03 26.43 2.02
N THR A 100 0.39 26.29 0.85
CA THR A 100 1.09 26.04 -0.41
C THR A 100 1.85 27.25 -0.96
N THR A 101 2.81 26.96 -1.84
CA THR A 101 3.50 27.94 -2.69
C THR A 101 2.54 28.51 -3.74
N ILE A 102 2.64 29.81 -4.07
CA ILE A 102 1.67 30.42 -5.01
C ILE A 102 1.76 29.83 -6.43
N ALA A 103 2.89 29.22 -6.79
CA ALA A 103 3.06 28.46 -8.03
C ALA A 103 2.49 27.03 -8.00
N ARG A 104 1.95 26.57 -6.85
CA ARG A 104 1.53 25.19 -6.56
C ARG A 104 2.64 24.18 -6.90
N ASP A 105 3.86 24.49 -6.48
CA ASP A 105 5.04 23.68 -6.79
C ASP A 105 5.66 22.95 -5.57
N SER A 106 5.17 23.25 -4.36
CA SER A 106 5.61 22.61 -3.12
C SER A 106 5.19 21.14 -3.01
N CYS A 107 4.00 20.79 -3.50
CA CYS A 107 3.57 19.41 -3.74
C CYS A 107 4.49 18.62 -4.70
N CYS A 108 5.25 19.33 -5.54
CA CYS A 108 5.45 18.88 -6.91
C CYS A 108 6.89 18.98 -7.41
N LYS A 109 7.85 19.32 -6.53
CA LYS A 109 9.29 19.47 -6.89
C LYS A 109 10.27 18.71 -5.99
N ARG A 110 9.82 18.15 -4.85
CA ARG A 110 10.72 17.53 -3.85
C ARG A 110 10.99 16.04 -4.10
N ARG A 111 10.08 15.35 -4.78
CA ARG A 111 10.17 13.93 -5.15
C ARG A 111 10.32 13.82 -6.66
N THR A 112 11.35 13.13 -7.14
CA THR A 112 11.54 12.84 -8.59
C THR A 112 11.01 11.46 -9.00
N ASP A 113 10.54 10.69 -8.02
CA ASP A 113 9.98 9.33 -8.11
C ASP A 113 8.44 9.29 -8.10
N HIS A 114 7.81 10.45 -7.83
CA HIS A 114 6.36 10.69 -7.81
C HIS A 114 5.98 11.70 -8.91
N ASP A 115 5.03 11.36 -9.78
CA ASP A 115 4.40 12.33 -10.69
C ASP A 115 3.16 12.93 -9.99
N PRO A 116 3.14 14.23 -9.68
CA PRO A 116 2.09 14.80 -8.84
C PRO A 116 0.71 14.74 -9.50
N THR A 117 -0.24 14.14 -8.81
CA THR A 117 -1.63 14.03 -9.24
C THR A 117 -2.32 15.40 -9.29
N ASN A 118 -3.50 15.47 -9.91
CA ASN A 118 -4.34 16.67 -9.82
C ASN A 118 -4.74 16.98 -8.36
N VAL A 119 -4.85 15.95 -7.50
CA VAL A 119 -5.13 16.12 -6.08
C VAL A 119 -3.96 16.84 -5.41
N ASP A 120 -2.72 16.36 -5.59
CA ASP A 120 -1.49 16.96 -5.04
C ASP A 120 -1.35 18.45 -5.45
N LYS A 121 -1.56 18.73 -6.74
CA LYS A 121 -1.51 20.09 -7.34
C LYS A 121 -2.56 21.06 -6.79
N ASN A 122 -3.63 20.56 -6.17
CA ASN A 122 -4.76 21.35 -5.69
C ASN A 122 -5.12 21.06 -4.21
N ALA A 123 -4.24 20.40 -3.46
CA ALA A 123 -4.56 19.79 -2.16
C ALA A 123 -5.08 20.81 -1.13
N GLU A 124 -4.36 21.91 -0.89
CA GLU A 124 -4.79 23.05 -0.07
C GLU A 124 -6.21 23.57 -0.44
N GLU A 125 -6.52 23.64 -1.74
CA GLU A 125 -7.81 24.18 -2.22
C GLU A 125 -8.95 23.17 -2.05
N ALA A 126 -8.64 21.87 -2.22
CA ALA A 126 -9.55 20.78 -1.92
C ALA A 126 -9.83 20.66 -0.42
N VAL A 127 -8.81 20.71 0.43
CA VAL A 127 -8.94 20.68 1.90
C VAL A 127 -9.67 21.93 2.41
N GLY A 128 -9.40 23.12 1.86
CA GLY A 128 -10.14 24.35 2.20
C GLY A 128 -11.65 24.25 1.91
N VAL A 129 -12.03 23.64 0.78
CA VAL A 129 -13.44 23.35 0.48
C VAL A 129 -14.00 22.26 1.41
N LEU A 130 -13.24 21.19 1.69
CA LEU A 130 -13.64 20.09 2.57
C LEU A 130 -13.91 20.57 4.01
N MET A 131 -13.00 21.37 4.59
CA MET A 131 -13.18 22.01 5.89
C MET A 131 -14.44 22.89 5.90
N GLY A 132 -14.70 23.61 4.81
CA GLY A 132 -15.89 24.43 4.64
C GLY A 132 -17.19 23.62 4.61
N LEU A 133 -17.21 22.48 3.91
CA LEU A 133 -18.34 21.55 3.87
C LEU A 133 -18.59 20.93 5.25
N ALA A 134 -17.53 20.50 5.93
CA ALA A 134 -17.62 19.95 7.28
C ALA A 134 -18.16 20.99 8.28
N ALA A 135 -17.61 22.21 8.29
CA ALA A 135 -18.04 23.28 9.21
C ALA A 135 -19.49 23.73 8.96
N ALA A 136 -19.97 23.64 7.71
CA ALA A 136 -21.36 23.92 7.37
C ALA A 136 -22.33 22.84 7.88
N ALA A 137 -21.89 21.58 7.97
CA ALA A 137 -22.66 20.46 8.50
C ALA A 137 -22.55 20.29 10.03
N ALA A 138 -21.46 20.80 10.63
CA ALA A 138 -21.07 20.55 12.02
C ALA A 138 -22.10 21.02 13.07
N LYS A 139 -22.36 20.15 14.05
CA LYS A 139 -23.23 20.39 15.21
C LYS A 139 -22.58 19.79 16.46
N PRO A 140 -22.03 20.60 17.39
CA PRO A 140 -21.85 22.06 17.30
C PRO A 140 -20.88 22.46 16.17
N LYS A 141 -20.94 23.73 15.75
CA LYS A 141 -19.92 24.30 14.84
C LYS A 141 -18.54 24.37 15.53
N PRO A 142 -17.43 24.28 14.78
CA PRO A 142 -16.10 24.53 15.33
C PRO A 142 -16.01 25.95 15.91
N LYS A 143 -15.47 26.08 17.13
CA LYS A 143 -15.17 27.38 17.77
C LYS A 143 -13.75 27.87 17.50
N VAL A 144 -12.89 27.03 16.93
CA VAL A 144 -11.49 27.32 16.61
C VAL A 144 -10.99 26.32 15.55
N VAL A 145 -10.03 26.74 14.73
CA VAL A 145 -9.14 25.88 13.96
C VAL A 145 -7.75 25.95 14.58
N ILE A 146 -7.09 24.81 14.78
CA ILE A 146 -5.76 24.70 15.38
C ILE A 146 -4.75 24.45 14.26
N GLY A 147 -3.92 25.46 13.95
CA GLY A 147 -2.85 25.35 12.95
C GLY A 147 -1.57 24.82 13.58
N HIS A 148 -1.02 23.72 13.05
CA HIS A 148 0.21 23.08 13.52
C HIS A 148 1.49 23.64 12.88
N GLY A 149 1.44 24.82 12.25
CA GLY A 149 2.59 25.42 11.56
C GLY A 149 2.81 24.88 10.15
N ASP A 150 3.90 25.36 9.54
CA ASP A 150 4.14 25.35 8.09
C ASP A 150 2.98 25.97 7.32
N ASN A 151 2.66 27.20 7.75
CA ASN A 151 1.59 28.02 7.24
C ASN A 151 1.91 28.62 5.85
N PHE A 152 3.19 28.66 5.44
CA PHE A 152 3.64 29.30 4.19
C PHE A 152 4.92 28.69 3.58
N TYR A 153 4.84 27.55 2.89
CA TYR A 153 5.97 26.98 2.13
C TYR A 153 6.52 27.94 1.06
N TRP A 154 7.80 27.88 0.68
CA TRP A 154 8.92 27.15 1.30
C TRP A 154 9.74 28.01 2.28
N THR A 155 9.50 29.32 2.30
CA THR A 155 10.38 30.32 2.93
C THR A 155 9.64 31.22 3.93
N GLY A 156 8.39 30.90 4.25
CA GLY A 156 7.55 31.73 5.09
C GLY A 156 7.10 32.99 4.36
N ILE A 157 7.13 34.10 5.07
CA ILE A 157 6.82 35.44 4.55
C ILE A 157 8.09 36.28 4.56
N ASN A 158 8.36 37.02 3.48
CA ASN A 158 9.65 37.69 3.27
C ASN A 158 9.60 39.21 3.48
N SER A 159 8.43 39.83 3.35
CA SER A 159 8.25 41.28 3.56
C SER A 159 6.81 41.62 3.89
N GLN A 160 6.54 42.88 4.28
CA GLN A 160 5.17 43.36 4.49
C GLN A 160 4.30 43.34 3.22
N THR A 161 4.92 43.41 2.03
CA THR A 161 4.21 43.24 0.75
C THR A 161 3.88 41.77 0.50
N ASP A 162 4.83 40.89 0.80
CA ASP A 162 4.66 39.44 0.72
C ASP A 162 3.62 38.94 1.73
N GLN A 163 3.51 39.57 2.92
CA GLN A 163 2.48 39.26 3.92
C GLN A 163 1.07 39.36 3.32
N ALA A 164 0.71 40.53 2.80
CA ALA A 164 -0.61 40.74 2.21
C ALA A 164 -0.88 39.79 1.03
N TYR A 165 0.16 39.48 0.25
CA TYR A 165 0.06 38.58 -0.91
C TYR A 165 -0.12 37.12 -0.51
N ARG A 166 0.75 36.58 0.36
CA ARG A 166 0.68 35.19 0.87
C ARG A 166 -0.60 34.94 1.65
N PHE A 167 -0.94 35.81 2.62
CA PHE A 167 -2.21 35.64 3.35
C PHE A 167 -3.43 35.71 2.41
N SER A 168 -3.44 36.56 1.38
CA SER A 168 -4.55 36.59 0.43
C SER A 168 -4.67 35.33 -0.43
N ASN A 169 -3.56 34.69 -0.83
CA ASN A 169 -3.55 33.62 -1.85
C ASN A 169 -3.38 32.21 -1.29
N THR A 170 -2.72 32.05 -0.14
CA THR A 170 -2.50 30.78 0.58
C THR A 170 -3.55 30.57 1.69
N PHE A 171 -4.03 31.64 2.34
CA PHE A 171 -4.96 31.53 3.49
C PHE A 171 -6.39 32.01 3.18
N GLU A 172 -6.60 33.31 2.99
CA GLU A 172 -7.95 33.91 2.99
C GLU A 172 -8.81 33.48 1.81
N SER A 173 -8.22 33.28 0.62
CA SER A 173 -8.95 32.81 -0.56
C SER A 173 -9.26 31.31 -0.52
N LYS A 174 -8.54 30.52 0.27
CA LYS A 174 -8.67 29.06 0.36
C LYS A 174 -9.68 28.66 1.43
N PHE A 175 -9.51 29.19 2.64
CA PHE A 175 -10.40 28.93 3.77
C PHE A 175 -11.55 29.97 3.83
N ASN A 176 -12.14 30.28 2.65
CA ASN A 176 -13.09 31.39 2.45
C ASN A 176 -14.56 31.04 2.76
N ASN A 177 -14.85 29.78 3.11
CA ASN A 177 -16.22 29.30 3.26
C ASN A 177 -16.95 30.07 4.39
N PRO A 178 -18.19 30.55 4.20
CA PRO A 178 -18.97 31.26 5.24
C PRO A 178 -19.13 30.52 6.58
N ALA A 179 -18.90 29.21 6.64
CA ALA A 179 -18.86 28.46 7.91
C ALA A 179 -17.56 28.61 8.71
N LEU A 180 -16.50 29.18 8.12
CA LEU A 180 -15.14 29.35 8.66
C LEU A 180 -14.68 30.82 8.79
N LEU A 181 -15.44 31.79 8.27
CA LEU A 181 -15.03 33.21 8.26
C LEU A 181 -14.97 33.84 9.67
N ASP A 182 -15.86 33.42 10.58
CA ASP A 182 -15.88 33.87 11.98
C ASP A 182 -15.19 32.89 12.95
N VAL A 183 -14.53 31.85 12.44
CA VAL A 183 -13.85 30.84 13.26
C VAL A 183 -12.37 31.22 13.41
N PRO A 184 -11.87 31.50 14.63
CA PRO A 184 -10.46 31.84 14.83
C PRO A 184 -9.55 30.66 14.45
N TRP A 185 -8.47 30.96 13.73
CA TRP A 185 -7.34 30.09 13.45
C TRP A 185 -6.22 30.41 14.42
N VAL A 186 -5.88 29.44 15.26
CA VAL A 186 -4.91 29.53 16.34
C VAL A 186 -3.70 28.70 15.94
N ASN A 187 -2.62 29.39 15.59
CA ASN A 187 -1.49 28.79 14.86
C ASN A 187 -0.20 28.78 15.71
N VAL A 188 0.72 27.91 15.33
CA VAL A 188 2.16 27.99 15.67
C VAL A 188 2.99 28.22 14.39
N MET A 189 4.30 28.38 14.53
CA MET A 189 5.25 28.46 13.41
C MET A 189 5.88 27.08 13.16
N GLY A 190 5.98 26.67 11.90
CA GLY A 190 6.82 25.53 11.48
C GLY A 190 8.22 25.95 11.02
N ASN A 191 9.03 25.00 10.54
CA ASN A 191 10.39 25.33 10.09
C ASN A 191 10.38 26.16 8.81
N HIS A 192 9.49 25.86 7.86
CA HIS A 192 9.39 26.62 6.62
C HIS A 192 8.83 28.03 6.85
N ASP A 193 8.03 28.25 7.89
CA ASP A 193 7.59 29.60 8.31
C ASP A 193 8.75 30.54 8.70
N TYR A 194 9.85 29.98 9.22
CA TYR A 194 11.10 30.71 9.49
C TYR A 194 12.06 30.78 8.29
N GLY A 195 11.90 29.89 7.30
CA GLY A 195 12.76 29.80 6.11
C GLY A 195 13.07 28.37 5.65
N GLY A 196 12.87 27.37 6.52
CA GLY A 196 13.21 25.97 6.26
C GLY A 196 14.70 25.81 5.96
N ALA A 197 15.04 25.03 4.93
CA ALA A 197 16.40 24.95 4.42
C ALA A 197 16.85 26.16 3.56
N SER A 198 16.01 27.18 3.36
CA SER A 198 16.30 28.37 2.54
C SER A 198 16.75 29.58 3.37
N PHE A 199 17.10 30.70 2.73
CA PHE A 199 17.54 31.88 3.46
C PHE A 199 16.44 32.50 4.33
N ILE A 200 16.81 32.84 5.57
CA ILE A 200 15.99 33.61 6.51
C ILE A 200 15.92 35.09 6.09
N CYS A 201 17.03 35.63 5.56
CA CYS A 201 17.15 37.01 5.07
C CYS A 201 17.17 37.04 3.53
N GLU A 202 16.60 38.08 2.91
CA GLU A 202 16.67 38.27 1.45
C GLU A 202 18.14 38.35 0.99
N GLY A 203 18.54 37.48 0.05
CA GLY A 203 19.92 37.36 -0.42
C GLY A 203 20.91 36.67 0.54
N GLY A 204 20.44 36.18 1.70
CA GLY A 204 21.26 35.57 2.74
C GLY A 204 21.71 36.57 3.82
N CYS A 205 21.83 36.11 5.07
CA CYS A 205 22.08 36.99 6.20
C CYS A 205 23.54 37.49 6.25
N ALA A 206 23.72 38.78 6.53
CA ALA A 206 25.03 39.42 6.59
C ALA A 206 25.88 38.94 7.78
N ASP A 207 25.28 38.83 8.96
CA ASP A 207 25.95 38.52 10.22
C ASP A 207 24.99 37.90 11.28
N SER A 208 25.55 37.61 12.46
CA SER A 208 24.88 37.09 13.65
C SER A 208 23.71 37.94 14.18
N ALA A 209 23.71 39.25 13.96
CA ALA A 209 22.57 40.10 14.33
C ALA A 209 21.48 40.06 13.25
N ALA A 210 21.88 40.07 11.97
CA ALA A 210 20.97 39.99 10.83
C ALA A 210 20.13 38.69 10.83
N ILE A 211 20.73 37.53 11.12
CA ILE A 211 19.99 36.26 11.16
C ILE A 211 18.95 36.21 12.29
N VAL A 212 19.31 36.71 13.48
CA VAL A 212 18.41 36.79 14.65
C VAL A 212 17.30 37.83 14.44
N ALA A 213 17.60 38.94 13.75
CA ALA A 213 16.58 39.90 13.31
C ALA A 213 15.65 39.27 12.27
N GLY A 214 16.18 38.53 11.30
CA GLY A 214 15.42 37.83 10.27
C GLY A 214 14.41 36.84 10.85
N LEU A 215 14.80 35.98 11.80
CA LEU A 215 13.88 35.08 12.50
C LEU A 215 12.72 35.84 13.19
N LYS A 216 13.03 36.98 13.82
CA LYS A 216 12.02 37.83 14.48
C LYS A 216 11.11 38.52 13.48
N THR A 217 11.63 38.93 12.32
CA THR A 217 10.82 39.46 11.21
C THR A 217 9.91 38.38 10.62
N LYS A 218 10.38 37.14 10.45
CA LYS A 218 9.55 35.99 10.00
C LYS A 218 8.35 35.77 10.93
N PHE A 219 8.60 35.73 12.24
CA PHE A 219 7.54 35.63 13.26
C PHE A 219 6.58 36.84 13.22
N ALA A 220 7.12 38.07 13.28
CA ALA A 220 6.32 39.28 13.29
C ALA A 220 5.43 39.41 12.04
N LEU A 221 5.92 39.04 10.87
CA LEU A 221 5.15 39.03 9.63
C LEU A 221 3.96 38.05 9.65
N GLN A 222 3.92 37.07 10.56
CA GLN A 222 2.73 36.24 10.79
C GLN A 222 1.89 36.71 11.99
N ALA A 223 2.51 37.15 13.08
CA ALA A 223 1.81 37.59 14.29
C ALA A 223 1.10 38.96 14.15
N GLU A 224 1.70 39.87 13.40
CA GLU A 224 1.14 41.21 13.15
C GLU A 224 -0.01 41.20 12.13
N TYR A 225 -0.13 40.15 11.29
CA TYR A 225 -1.19 40.06 10.29
C TYR A 225 -2.59 40.18 10.91
N LYS A 226 -3.49 40.88 10.22
CA LYS A 226 -4.89 41.07 10.64
C LYS A 226 -5.82 40.62 9.52
N SER A 227 -6.54 39.53 9.76
CA SER A 227 -7.46 38.96 8.79
C SER A 227 -8.63 39.91 8.53
N PRO A 228 -9.03 40.15 7.26
CA PRO A 228 -10.26 40.89 6.96
C PRO A 228 -11.53 40.16 7.43
N ASN A 229 -11.42 38.85 7.68
CA ASN A 229 -12.50 38.00 8.16
C ASN A 229 -12.45 37.95 9.69
N SER A 230 -13.16 38.88 10.34
CA SER A 230 -13.34 38.98 11.79
C SER A 230 -12.04 38.95 12.63
N ASN A 231 -10.90 39.34 12.04
CA ASN A 231 -9.56 39.16 12.59
C ASN A 231 -9.27 37.73 13.09
N ARG A 232 -9.69 36.72 12.33
CA ARG A 232 -9.59 35.31 12.73
C ARG A 232 -8.18 34.75 12.88
N TRP A 233 -7.12 35.42 12.41
CA TRP A 233 -5.75 34.90 12.52
C TRP A 233 -5.15 35.20 13.91
N VAL A 234 -4.74 34.14 14.63
CA VAL A 234 -4.25 34.21 16.01
C VAL A 234 -2.91 33.48 16.14
N LEU A 235 -1.84 34.25 16.10
CA LEU A 235 -0.48 33.88 16.51
C LEU A 235 0.03 35.06 17.37
N SER A 236 -0.07 34.97 18.69
CA SER A 236 0.17 36.14 19.56
C SER A 236 1.55 36.22 20.18
N ASP A 237 2.24 35.08 20.33
CA ASP A 237 3.59 34.95 20.89
C ASP A 237 4.14 33.56 20.52
N HIS A 238 5.40 33.26 20.79
CA HIS A 238 5.99 31.92 20.62
C HIS A 238 5.38 30.88 21.56
N PHE A 239 4.83 31.32 22.71
CA PHE A 239 3.97 30.50 23.56
C PHE A 239 2.70 31.27 23.94
N PHE A 240 1.52 30.69 23.74
CA PHE A 240 0.27 31.27 24.23
C PHE A 240 -0.84 30.24 24.45
N VAL A 241 -1.73 30.52 25.40
CA VAL A 241 -2.91 29.69 25.68
C VAL A 241 -4.14 30.32 25.04
N HIS A 242 -4.87 29.54 24.24
CA HIS A 242 -6.19 29.91 23.72
C HIS A 242 -7.26 29.01 24.35
N SER A 243 -8.31 29.60 24.91
CA SER A 243 -9.35 28.87 25.65
C SER A 243 -10.71 28.96 24.95
N ILE A 244 -11.29 27.81 24.60
CA ILE A 244 -12.70 27.71 24.16
C ILE A 244 -13.57 27.11 25.27
N LYS A 245 -14.79 27.64 25.44
CA LYS A 245 -15.74 27.20 26.47
C LYS A 245 -17.17 27.10 25.92
N ASP A 246 -17.95 26.17 26.46
CA ASP A 246 -19.40 26.21 26.41
C ASP A 246 -19.96 26.40 27.83
N ASP A 247 -20.62 27.53 28.06
CA ASP A 247 -21.14 27.89 29.39
C ASP A 247 -22.34 27.05 29.82
N ALA A 248 -23.11 26.51 28.88
CA ALA A 248 -24.31 25.73 29.16
C ALA A 248 -23.99 24.33 29.71
N SER A 249 -23.02 23.64 29.11
CA SER A 249 -22.49 22.38 29.64
C SER A 249 -21.46 22.61 30.75
N GLY A 250 -20.70 23.70 30.69
CA GLY A 250 -19.54 23.97 31.54
C GLY A 250 -18.24 23.31 31.05
N VAL A 251 -18.22 22.73 29.84
CA VAL A 251 -17.00 22.14 29.23
C VAL A 251 -16.11 23.26 28.71
N SER A 252 -14.79 23.16 28.94
CA SER A 252 -13.79 24.01 28.29
C SER A 252 -12.56 23.23 27.84
N VAL A 253 -11.88 23.79 26.83
CA VAL A 253 -10.61 23.31 26.30
C VAL A 253 -9.61 24.46 26.39
N ASP A 254 -8.49 24.25 27.07
CA ASP A 254 -7.31 25.11 26.96
C ASP A 254 -6.36 24.50 25.91
N ILE A 255 -5.99 25.29 24.92
CA ILE A 255 -5.07 24.93 23.85
C ILE A 255 -3.74 25.65 24.11
N PHE A 256 -2.69 24.88 24.38
CA PHE A 256 -1.35 25.37 24.70
C PHE A 256 -0.53 25.36 23.41
N ASN A 257 -0.42 26.52 22.77
CA ASN A 257 0.30 26.71 21.53
C ASN A 257 1.75 27.06 21.85
N LEU A 258 2.71 26.36 21.26
CA LEU A 258 4.12 26.58 21.54
C LEU A 258 5.04 26.38 20.33
N ASP A 259 6.15 27.11 20.34
CA ASP A 259 7.23 26.98 19.38
C ASP A 259 8.13 25.78 19.74
N THR A 260 8.29 24.86 18.79
CA THR A 260 9.12 23.66 18.92
C THR A 260 10.22 23.60 17.85
N ASN A 261 10.55 24.72 17.20
CA ASN A 261 11.59 24.76 16.16
C ASN A 261 13.02 24.55 16.70
N ASP A 262 13.17 24.31 18.01
CA ASP A 262 14.37 23.78 18.65
C ASP A 262 14.53 22.25 18.52
N ALA A 263 13.69 21.59 17.70
CA ALA A 263 13.81 20.18 17.34
C ALA A 263 15.11 19.86 16.59
N ASP A 264 15.60 18.62 16.78
CA ASP A 264 16.89 18.16 16.23
C ASP A 264 16.74 17.65 14.79
N SER A 265 15.65 16.93 14.50
CA SER A 265 15.31 16.48 13.15
C SER A 265 14.61 17.59 12.38
N HIS A 266 15.22 18.06 11.29
CA HIS A 266 14.71 19.09 10.37
C HIS A 266 14.32 20.47 10.97
N GLY A 267 14.43 20.66 12.29
CA GLY A 267 14.24 21.93 12.98
C GLY A 267 15.49 22.83 12.95
N ALA A 268 16.01 23.16 14.13
CA ALA A 268 16.95 24.26 14.31
C ALA A 268 18.22 24.16 13.42
N GLN A 269 18.80 22.96 13.26
CA GLN A 269 19.96 22.78 12.37
C GLN A 269 19.64 23.17 10.92
N GLN A 270 18.47 22.78 10.40
CA GLN A 270 18.08 23.06 9.02
C GLN A 270 17.85 24.56 8.83
N ILE A 271 17.06 25.16 9.73
CA ILE A 271 16.74 26.59 9.74
C ILE A 271 18.02 27.45 9.84
N CYS A 272 18.96 27.07 10.70
CA CYS A 272 20.17 27.87 10.92
C CYS A 272 21.26 27.63 9.88
N CYS A 273 21.40 26.41 9.33
CA CYS A 273 22.33 26.17 8.22
C CYS A 273 21.85 26.82 6.91
N GLN A 274 20.54 26.87 6.62
CA GLN A 274 19.98 27.42 5.37
C GLN A 274 20.59 26.74 4.12
N CYS A 275 20.82 25.42 4.22
CA CYS A 275 21.70 24.70 3.30
C CYS A 275 21.22 24.69 1.85
N TYR A 276 19.91 24.53 1.59
CA TYR A 276 19.36 24.48 0.25
C TYR A 276 19.70 25.77 -0.53
N ALA A 277 19.60 26.92 0.13
CA ALA A 277 19.92 28.20 -0.49
C ALA A 277 21.45 28.40 -0.69
N TYR A 278 22.30 28.01 0.27
CA TYR A 278 23.76 28.08 0.08
C TYR A 278 24.30 27.05 -0.93
N ALA A 279 23.63 25.91 -1.10
CA ALA A 279 23.97 24.86 -2.07
C ALA A 279 23.54 25.20 -3.51
N GLY A 280 22.70 26.23 -3.69
CA GLY A 280 22.15 26.66 -4.98
C GLY A 280 20.93 25.86 -5.42
N GLY A 281 20.15 25.30 -4.49
CA GLY A 281 19.00 24.43 -4.75
C GLY A 281 19.34 22.94 -4.89
N ASP A 282 20.51 22.52 -4.42
CA ASP A 282 21.02 21.14 -4.52
C ASP A 282 21.02 20.45 -3.15
N ASP A 283 19.92 19.73 -2.85
CA ASP A 283 19.77 18.91 -1.65
C ASP A 283 20.82 17.78 -1.54
N GLY A 284 21.39 17.34 -2.66
CA GLY A 284 22.47 16.35 -2.69
C GLY A 284 23.70 16.81 -1.91
N LYS A 285 24.00 18.12 -1.94
CA LYS A 285 25.07 18.72 -1.11
C LYS A 285 24.71 18.79 0.38
N CYS A 286 23.44 18.75 0.76
CA CYS A 286 23.00 18.97 2.13
C CYS A 286 22.98 17.73 3.02
N LYS A 287 23.14 16.52 2.46
CA LYS A 287 22.99 15.23 3.16
C LYS A 287 23.87 15.03 4.41
N ASN A 288 24.95 15.78 4.60
CA ASN A 288 25.83 15.71 5.78
C ASN A 288 26.26 17.10 6.33
N VAL A 289 25.54 18.17 6.01
CA VAL A 289 26.00 19.56 6.28
C VAL A 289 25.86 19.95 7.75
N ALA A 290 26.98 20.39 8.33
CA ALA A 290 27.16 20.69 9.74
C ALA A 290 27.69 22.11 10.00
N ARG A 291 27.63 22.53 11.27
CA ARG A 291 28.10 23.83 11.78
C ARG A 291 29.56 24.10 11.37
N GLY A 292 29.75 25.04 10.45
CA GLY A 292 31.06 25.49 9.96
C GLY A 292 31.37 25.08 8.51
N ASP A 293 30.58 24.20 7.91
CA ASP A 293 30.67 23.90 6.48
C ASP A 293 30.26 25.12 5.65
N ALA A 294 30.83 25.25 4.44
CA ALA A 294 30.52 26.36 3.54
C ALA A 294 29.02 26.46 3.18
N PHE A 295 28.28 25.36 3.22
CA PHE A 295 26.82 25.32 3.00
C PHE A 295 25.99 25.49 4.27
N CYS A 296 26.60 25.53 5.46
CA CYS A 296 25.91 25.87 6.71
C CYS A 296 26.23 27.31 7.11
N ALA A 297 25.27 28.23 6.99
CA ALA A 297 25.44 29.64 7.36
C ALA A 297 26.66 30.31 6.69
N ALA A 298 26.97 29.96 5.43
CA ALA A 298 28.19 30.38 4.72
C ALA A 298 29.51 30.06 5.47
N GLY A 299 29.56 29.02 6.29
CA GLY A 299 30.68 28.68 7.16
C GLY A 299 30.82 29.55 8.42
N LYS A 300 29.93 30.53 8.62
CA LYS A 300 29.95 31.46 9.77
C LYS A 300 29.38 30.77 11.01
N THR A 301 30.27 30.19 11.82
CA THR A 301 29.89 29.48 13.04
C THR A 301 29.22 30.37 14.08
N ASP A 302 29.58 31.65 14.16
CA ASP A 302 28.91 32.64 15.01
C ASP A 302 27.46 32.87 14.59
N MET A 303 27.21 32.99 13.28
CA MET A 303 25.88 33.22 12.72
C MET A 303 24.96 32.01 12.92
N TYR A 304 25.50 30.80 12.76
CA TYR A 304 24.81 29.56 13.12
C TYR A 304 24.48 29.52 14.62
N ASP A 305 25.46 29.78 15.49
CA ASP A 305 25.29 29.74 16.95
C ASP A 305 24.28 30.80 17.44
N ALA A 306 24.27 31.99 16.85
CA ALA A 306 23.31 33.04 17.17
C ALA A 306 21.86 32.63 16.82
N CYS A 307 21.67 31.97 15.67
CA CYS A 307 20.39 31.41 15.26
C CYS A 307 19.96 30.24 16.16
N MET A 308 20.83 29.25 16.38
CA MET A 308 20.54 28.09 17.25
C MET A 308 20.18 28.55 18.67
N LYS A 309 20.92 29.52 19.22
CA LYS A 309 20.63 30.10 20.53
C LYS A 309 19.26 30.79 20.59
N GLN A 310 18.82 31.44 19.51
CA GLN A 310 17.52 32.10 19.47
C GLN A 310 16.36 31.10 19.42
N LEU A 311 16.47 30.04 18.60
CA LEU A 311 15.48 28.96 18.54
C LEU A 311 15.42 28.16 19.86
N ASN A 312 16.58 27.78 20.40
CA ASN A 312 16.68 27.08 21.69
C ASN A 312 16.04 27.89 22.84
N ALA A 313 16.24 29.20 22.86
CA ALA A 313 15.64 30.08 23.88
C ALA A 313 14.10 30.15 23.75
N TRP A 314 13.55 30.16 22.54
CA TRP A 314 12.10 30.10 22.33
C TRP A 314 11.50 28.74 22.71
N GLY A 315 12.20 27.64 22.42
CA GLY A 315 11.80 26.29 22.85
C GLY A 315 11.90 26.10 24.38
N GLU A 316 12.91 26.67 25.03
CA GLU A 316 13.09 26.62 26.49
C GLU A 316 12.03 27.46 27.23
N ASP A 317 11.74 28.67 26.76
CA ASP A 317 10.63 29.47 27.31
C ASP A 317 9.29 28.77 27.07
N SER A 318 9.05 28.25 25.86
CA SER A 318 7.86 27.46 25.52
C SER A 318 7.64 26.28 26.46
N ARG A 319 8.68 25.49 26.77
CA ARG A 319 8.62 24.40 27.75
C ARG A 319 8.34 24.90 29.17
N THR A 320 8.96 26.01 29.57
CA THR A 320 8.81 26.63 30.88
C THR A 320 7.39 27.20 31.09
N GLN A 321 6.85 27.87 30.08
CA GLN A 321 5.49 28.38 30.10
C GLN A 321 4.46 27.24 30.05
N LEU A 322 4.68 26.19 29.22
CA LEU A 322 3.83 24.99 29.22
C LEU A 322 3.76 24.38 30.63
N ALA A 323 4.91 24.18 31.28
CA ALA A 323 5.01 23.65 32.64
C ALA A 323 4.19 24.47 33.66
N ALA A 324 4.26 25.80 33.59
CA ALA A 324 3.54 26.69 34.50
C ALA A 324 2.03 26.77 34.19
N LYS A 325 1.65 26.85 32.91
CA LYS A 325 0.28 27.17 32.50
C LYS A 325 -0.64 25.95 32.53
N VAL A 326 -0.13 24.75 32.22
CA VAL A 326 -0.87 23.48 32.39
C VAL A 326 -1.21 23.23 33.87
N LYS A 327 -0.33 23.63 34.79
CA LYS A 327 -0.55 23.54 36.26
C LYS A 327 -1.52 24.61 36.78
N ALA A 328 -1.59 25.76 36.13
CA ALA A 328 -2.58 26.80 36.43
C ALA A 328 -3.97 26.53 35.82
N SER A 329 -4.03 25.76 34.73
CA SER A 329 -5.26 25.45 33.99
C SER A 329 -6.25 24.59 34.79
N LYS A 330 -7.52 24.95 34.66
CA LYS A 330 -8.69 24.27 35.23
C LYS A 330 -9.68 23.84 34.16
N ALA A 331 -9.25 23.79 32.89
CA ALA A 331 -10.10 23.36 31.79
C ALA A 331 -10.46 21.88 31.88
N THR A 332 -11.56 21.49 31.24
CA THR A 332 -11.95 20.07 31.13
C THR A 332 -10.93 19.29 30.30
N TRP A 333 -10.42 19.93 29.24
CA TRP A 333 -9.42 19.38 28.34
C TRP A 333 -8.22 20.31 28.24
N LYS A 334 -7.02 19.73 28.20
CA LYS A 334 -5.78 20.43 27.92
C LYS A 334 -5.15 19.80 26.68
N ILE A 335 -5.10 20.56 25.59
CA ILE A 335 -4.56 20.13 24.30
C ILE A 335 -3.30 20.93 24.00
N VAL A 336 -2.21 20.25 23.63
CA VAL A 336 -0.98 20.91 23.19
C VAL A 336 -0.96 21.01 21.67
N ASN A 337 -0.60 22.18 21.15
CA ASN A 337 -0.43 22.47 19.74
C ASN A 337 1.02 22.90 19.47
N ALA A 338 1.73 22.13 18.67
CA ALA A 338 3.13 22.37 18.30
C ALA A 338 3.34 21.99 16.83
N HIS A 339 4.49 22.34 16.24
CA HIS A 339 4.83 21.85 14.90
C HIS A 339 5.46 20.45 14.95
N TYR A 340 6.35 20.22 15.92
CA TYR A 340 7.09 18.97 16.06
C TYR A 340 6.49 18.03 17.12
N SER A 341 6.48 16.73 16.84
CA SER A 341 6.28 15.69 17.87
C SER A 341 7.46 15.64 18.86
N PRO A 342 7.20 15.57 20.18
CA PRO A 342 8.20 15.59 21.25
C PRO A 342 8.89 14.23 21.49
N TYR A 343 8.55 13.22 20.66
CA TYR A 343 9.18 11.90 20.71
C TYR A 343 9.68 11.41 19.34
N ASN A 344 9.24 11.99 18.22
CA ASN A 344 9.74 11.64 16.87
C ASN A 344 10.94 12.51 16.42
N HIS A 345 10.96 13.81 16.79
CA HIS A 345 11.85 14.81 16.17
C HIS A 345 12.99 15.33 17.06
N TYR A 346 13.12 14.80 18.28
CA TYR A 346 14.20 15.12 19.21
C TYR A 346 15.11 13.90 19.40
N ALA A 347 16.42 14.11 19.40
CA ALA A 347 17.43 13.06 19.45
C ALA A 347 17.36 12.24 20.75
N ALA A 348 17.91 11.02 20.76
CA ALA A 348 17.74 10.06 21.86
C ALA A 348 18.25 10.53 23.23
N ASP A 349 19.16 11.50 23.27
CA ASP A 349 19.68 12.18 24.47
C ASP A 349 18.83 13.39 24.90
N ARG A 350 18.14 14.05 23.95
CA ARG A 350 17.21 15.17 24.23
C ARG A 350 15.76 14.71 24.46
N GLN A 351 15.34 13.57 23.93
CA GLN A 351 13.99 13.00 24.11
C GLN A 351 13.58 12.88 25.60
N PRO A 352 14.45 12.45 26.54
CA PRO A 352 14.12 12.39 27.96
C PRO A 352 13.64 13.72 28.56
N MET A 353 14.15 14.88 28.09
CA MET A 353 13.69 16.21 28.52
C MET A 353 12.18 16.37 28.33
N TRP A 354 11.64 15.95 27.18
CA TRP A 354 10.21 15.99 26.90
C TRP A 354 9.44 14.94 27.68
N LYS A 355 9.97 13.71 27.78
CA LYS A 355 9.35 12.64 28.57
C LYS A 355 9.15 13.06 30.02
N ASP A 356 10.18 13.59 30.66
CA ASP A 356 10.15 14.00 32.07
C ASP A 356 9.29 15.27 32.29
N LEU A 357 9.31 16.21 31.35
CA LEU A 357 8.39 17.37 31.36
C LEU A 357 6.94 16.91 31.29
N LEU A 358 6.57 16.10 30.29
CA LEU A 358 5.20 15.60 30.09
C LEU A 358 4.73 14.74 31.27
N LYS A 359 5.61 13.92 31.85
CA LYS A 359 5.35 13.14 33.07
C LYS A 359 5.11 14.02 34.30
N GLY A 360 5.60 15.26 34.29
CA GLY A 360 5.36 16.29 35.31
C GLY A 360 4.16 17.20 35.04
N LEU A 361 3.27 16.85 34.10
CA LEU A 361 2.10 17.65 33.67
C LEU A 361 0.78 16.90 33.86
N ASP A 362 0.12 17.11 35.01
CA ASP A 362 -1.17 16.49 35.30
C ASP A 362 -2.29 16.91 34.34
N GLY A 363 -2.86 15.92 33.65
CA GLY A 363 -4.09 16.05 32.87
C GLY A 363 -3.94 16.80 31.54
N VAL A 364 -2.86 16.55 30.80
CA VAL A 364 -2.79 16.83 29.34
C VAL A 364 -3.22 15.57 28.61
N GLN A 365 -4.36 15.61 27.91
CA GLN A 365 -4.91 14.40 27.26
C GLN A 365 -4.45 14.22 25.82
N LEU A 366 -4.10 15.30 25.12
CA LEU A 366 -3.76 15.28 23.69
C LEU A 366 -2.63 16.27 23.35
N TRP A 367 -1.67 15.80 22.58
CA TRP A 367 -0.71 16.60 21.83
C TRP A 367 -1.04 16.50 20.33
N MET A 368 -0.96 17.60 19.59
CA MET A 368 -1.13 17.62 18.14
C MET A 368 0.07 18.29 17.47
N ASN A 369 0.54 17.69 16.38
CA ASN A 369 1.67 18.19 15.60
C ASN A 369 1.51 17.93 14.10
N GLY A 370 2.31 18.65 13.31
CA GLY A 370 2.48 18.47 11.88
C GLY A 370 3.89 17.96 11.57
N HIS A 371 4.56 18.63 10.63
CA HIS A 371 5.95 18.46 10.18
C HIS A 371 6.26 17.16 9.42
N THR A 372 5.79 16.02 9.90
CA THR A 372 5.73 14.83 9.03
C THR A 372 4.43 14.91 8.24
N HIS A 373 4.51 14.89 6.91
CA HIS A 373 3.37 15.18 6.01
C HIS A 373 2.35 14.03 5.90
N GLY A 374 2.03 13.39 7.03
CA GLY A 374 1.13 12.24 7.12
C GLY A 374 0.30 12.27 8.39
N GLU A 375 -0.55 11.25 8.53
CA GLU A 375 -1.61 11.22 9.54
C GLU A 375 -1.49 9.98 10.44
N LYS A 376 -1.39 10.18 11.77
CA LYS A 376 -1.41 9.07 12.74
C LYS A 376 -1.92 9.47 14.12
N HIS A 377 -2.19 8.47 14.95
CA HIS A 377 -2.65 8.59 16.32
C HIS A 377 -1.95 7.56 17.22
N ASP A 378 -1.13 8.04 18.14
CA ASP A 378 -0.32 7.25 19.07
C ASP A 378 -0.71 7.57 20.54
N HIS A 379 -0.37 6.70 21.49
CA HIS A 379 -0.70 6.85 22.93
C HIS A 379 0.45 6.44 23.85
N ALA A 380 0.70 7.23 24.89
CA ALA A 380 1.59 6.92 25.99
C ALA A 380 0.80 6.65 27.28
N ALA A 381 0.56 5.37 27.58
CA ALA A 381 -0.22 4.95 28.74
C ALA A 381 0.40 5.34 30.10
N GLU A 382 1.73 5.52 30.18
CA GLU A 382 2.41 6.02 31.38
C GLU A 382 2.37 7.55 31.55
N LEU A 383 1.88 8.28 30.54
CA LEU A 383 1.70 9.74 30.57
C LEU A 383 0.23 10.17 30.59
N GLY A 384 -0.71 9.26 30.27
CA GLY A 384 -2.12 9.61 30.05
C GLY A 384 -2.34 10.46 28.79
N LEU A 385 -1.44 10.35 27.81
CA LEU A 385 -1.32 11.31 26.70
C LEU A 385 -1.46 10.64 25.34
N HIS A 386 -2.38 11.14 24.52
CA HIS A 386 -2.47 10.84 23.09
C HIS A 386 -1.62 11.82 22.27
N PHE A 387 -1.11 11.38 21.13
CA PHE A 387 -0.40 12.19 20.15
C PHE A 387 -1.08 12.02 18.79
N ILE A 388 -1.42 13.12 18.12
CA ILE A 388 -1.91 13.12 16.75
C ILE A 388 -0.90 13.83 15.86
N GLU A 389 -0.46 13.15 14.81
CA GLU A 389 0.27 13.72 13.68
C GLU A 389 -0.75 14.00 12.58
N ASN A 390 -0.71 15.22 12.04
CA ASN A 390 -1.75 15.82 11.19
C ASN A 390 -1.09 16.81 10.23
N GLY A 391 -0.20 16.30 9.37
CA GLY A 391 0.61 17.06 8.42
C GLY A 391 0.18 16.93 6.96
N ALA A 392 -0.98 16.33 6.68
CA ALA A 392 -1.52 16.21 5.32
C ALA A 392 -2.53 17.33 4.98
N GLY A 393 -2.31 18.55 5.44
CA GLY A 393 -3.19 19.70 5.17
C GLY A 393 -3.17 20.23 3.73
N GLY A 394 -2.20 19.80 2.91
CA GLY A 394 -2.17 20.04 1.46
C GLY A 394 -1.28 21.19 0.97
N GLY A 395 -0.37 21.70 1.81
CA GLY A 395 0.65 22.68 1.41
C GLY A 395 1.81 22.05 0.63
N ILE A 396 2.11 20.80 0.95
CA ILE A 396 3.15 19.93 0.37
C ILE A 396 2.57 18.52 0.13
N LEU A 397 3.35 17.60 -0.44
CA LEU A 397 2.95 16.24 -0.77
C LEU A 397 2.69 15.40 0.50
N ASN A 398 1.63 14.58 0.50
CA ASN A 398 1.39 13.61 1.58
C ASN A 398 2.42 12.45 1.54
N GLU A 399 2.91 12.04 2.71
CA GLU A 399 3.97 11.05 2.89
C GLU A 399 3.62 10.05 4.02
N ALA A 400 4.46 9.04 4.20
CA ALA A 400 4.30 8.11 5.33
C ALA A 400 4.43 8.85 6.67
N ALA A 401 3.41 8.73 7.53
CA ALA A 401 3.47 9.25 8.90
C ALA A 401 4.64 8.62 9.68
N SER A 402 5.17 9.36 10.66
CA SER A 402 6.46 9.03 11.27
C SER A 402 6.43 7.70 12.03
N GLY A 403 7.47 6.88 11.85
CA GLY A 403 7.69 5.72 12.72
C GLY A 403 8.06 6.16 14.14
N ILE A 404 7.57 5.44 15.16
CA ILE A 404 7.99 5.63 16.55
C ILE A 404 9.49 5.25 16.64
N PRO A 405 10.41 6.14 17.07
CA PRO A 405 11.84 5.81 17.09
C PRO A 405 12.16 4.65 18.06
N PRO A 406 13.14 3.78 17.75
CA PRO A 406 13.40 2.57 18.55
C PRO A 406 13.76 2.78 20.03
N TYR A 407 14.19 3.99 20.42
CA TYR A 407 14.46 4.38 21.80
C TYR A 407 13.20 4.81 22.57
N VAL A 408 12.07 5.07 21.89
CA VAL A 408 10.80 5.47 22.49
C VAL A 408 9.94 4.23 22.77
N THR A 409 10.23 3.55 23.88
CA THR A 409 9.57 2.29 24.28
C THR A 409 8.20 2.46 24.95
N TYR A 410 7.78 3.69 25.21
CA TYR A 410 6.62 4.01 26.05
C TYR A 410 5.41 4.58 25.29
N VAL A 411 5.59 4.89 24.01
CA VAL A 411 4.53 5.28 23.07
C VAL A 411 4.12 4.05 22.26
N LYS A 412 2.84 3.90 21.96
CA LYS A 412 2.30 2.84 21.09
C LYS A 412 1.37 3.46 20.05
N SER A 413 1.44 2.98 18.80
CA SER A 413 0.48 3.44 17.80
C SER A 413 -0.89 2.82 17.99
N LEU A 414 -1.93 3.60 17.70
CA LEU A 414 -3.34 3.19 17.69
C LEU A 414 -3.92 3.19 16.27
N TRP A 415 -3.44 4.08 15.38
CA TRP A 415 -3.84 4.21 13.99
C TRP A 415 -2.80 5.00 13.20
N THR A 416 -2.59 4.62 11.94
CA THR A 416 -1.80 5.35 10.94
C THR A 416 -2.57 5.32 9.63
N TYR A 417 -2.54 6.42 8.86
CA TYR A 417 -3.16 6.47 7.55
C TYR A 417 -2.19 6.01 6.46
N ALA A 418 -2.68 5.12 5.57
CA ALA A 418 -1.88 4.45 4.54
C ALA A 418 -2.36 4.72 3.10
N ASN A 419 -3.31 5.64 2.92
CA ASN A 419 -3.87 5.97 1.59
C ASN A 419 -3.33 7.30 1.03
N HIS A 420 -2.62 8.09 1.84
CA HIS A 420 -2.06 9.40 1.47
C HIS A 420 -3.06 10.48 1.00
N ASP A 421 -4.36 10.34 1.30
CA ASP A 421 -5.32 11.43 1.10
C ASP A 421 -5.02 12.61 2.04
N TYR A 422 -5.20 13.83 1.52
CA TYR A 422 -5.15 15.06 2.31
C TYR A 422 -6.39 15.21 3.20
N GLY A 423 -6.27 15.93 4.30
CA GLY A 423 -7.35 16.07 5.25
C GLY A 423 -7.04 16.99 6.42
N PHE A 424 -7.81 16.81 7.50
CA PHE A 424 -7.66 17.53 8.75
C PHE A 424 -8.41 16.79 9.88
N PHE A 425 -8.10 17.08 11.14
CA PHE A 425 -8.79 16.49 12.28
C PHE A 425 -9.99 17.33 12.78
N GLU A 426 -11.12 16.69 13.01
CA GLU A 426 -12.19 17.19 13.90
C GLU A 426 -11.93 16.73 15.34
N LEU A 427 -12.08 17.66 16.27
CA LEU A 427 -12.14 17.45 17.71
C LEU A 427 -13.55 17.84 18.20
N THR A 428 -14.27 16.95 18.88
CA THR A 428 -15.53 17.31 19.57
C THR A 428 -15.49 16.88 21.03
N ALA A 429 -15.74 17.81 21.96
CA ALA A 429 -15.53 17.62 23.39
C ALA A 429 -16.83 17.61 24.21
N SER A 430 -16.86 16.74 25.22
CA SER A 430 -17.87 16.63 26.27
C SER A 430 -17.20 16.73 27.65
N LYS A 431 -17.92 16.41 28.75
CA LYS A 431 -17.34 16.42 30.10
C LYS A 431 -16.34 15.31 30.38
N GLU A 432 -16.50 14.17 29.71
CA GLU A 432 -15.78 12.92 30.03
C GLU A 432 -15.08 12.31 28.81
N TRP A 433 -15.51 12.71 27.61
CA TRP A 433 -15.01 12.19 26.33
C TRP A 433 -14.71 13.29 25.31
N LEU A 434 -13.55 13.18 24.67
CA LEU A 434 -13.13 13.91 23.47
C LEU A 434 -13.16 12.91 22.32
N ARG A 435 -14.02 13.16 21.32
CA ARG A 435 -13.99 12.39 20.07
C ARG A 435 -13.09 13.11 19.09
N VAL A 436 -12.10 12.40 18.55
CA VAL A 436 -11.24 12.85 17.47
C VAL A 436 -11.62 12.10 16.18
N ARG A 437 -11.59 12.76 15.02
CA ARG A 437 -11.85 12.15 13.70
C ARG A 437 -10.94 12.75 12.64
N PHE A 438 -10.21 11.92 11.87
CA PHE A 438 -9.57 12.37 10.65
C PHE A 438 -10.64 12.50 9.55
N LEU A 439 -10.80 13.70 8.98
CA LEU A 439 -11.77 14.02 7.94
C LEU A 439 -11.05 14.22 6.60
N THR A 440 -11.52 13.53 5.56
CA THR A 440 -10.96 13.57 4.20
C THR A 440 -12.10 13.48 3.16
N PHE A 441 -11.75 13.44 1.88
CA PHE A 441 -12.65 13.37 0.74
C PHE A 441 -13.54 12.11 0.76
N ASP A 442 -14.74 12.18 0.16
CA ASP A 442 -15.53 10.99 -0.16
C ASP A 442 -15.36 10.57 -1.64
N ASP A 443 -15.88 9.39 -1.98
CA ASP A 443 -15.90 8.73 -3.29
C ASP A 443 -16.52 9.55 -4.45
N LYS A 444 -16.96 10.79 -4.22
CA LYS A 444 -17.58 11.67 -5.22
C LYS A 444 -16.70 12.88 -5.57
N TRP A 445 -15.54 13.02 -4.94
CA TRP A 445 -14.56 14.02 -5.36
C TRP A 445 -13.86 13.55 -6.65
N SER A 446 -13.65 14.48 -7.57
CA SER A 446 -12.83 14.25 -8.76
C SER A 446 -12.10 15.55 -9.08
N ILE A 447 -10.80 15.58 -8.81
CA ILE A 447 -10.00 16.80 -8.93
C ILE A 447 -9.49 16.96 -10.36
N ALA A 448 -9.87 18.07 -10.98
CA ALA A 448 -9.28 18.54 -12.23
C ALA A 448 -8.02 19.36 -11.93
N ASP A 449 -7.04 19.32 -12.84
CA ASP A 449 -5.83 20.17 -12.83
C ASP A 449 -6.17 21.65 -12.55
N GLU A 450 -7.17 22.14 -13.27
CA GLU A 450 -7.87 23.40 -13.01
C GLU A 450 -9.04 23.19 -12.02
N PHE A 451 -8.79 23.40 -10.71
CA PHE A 451 -9.75 23.08 -9.62
C PHE A 451 -11.19 23.56 -9.82
N LYS A 452 -11.39 24.69 -10.53
CA LYS A 452 -12.72 25.22 -10.90
C LYS A 452 -13.57 24.26 -11.76
N ALA A 453 -12.97 23.22 -12.34
CA ALA A 453 -13.62 22.16 -13.11
C ALA A 453 -13.77 20.84 -12.33
N SER A 454 -13.29 20.77 -11.10
CA SER A 454 -13.41 19.59 -10.23
C SER A 454 -14.87 19.29 -9.86
N THR A 455 -15.17 18.01 -9.68
CA THR A 455 -16.41 17.59 -8.98
C THR A 455 -16.14 17.58 -7.49
N ILE A 456 -16.93 18.34 -6.72
CA ILE A 456 -16.83 18.45 -5.27
C ILE A 456 -17.80 17.46 -4.62
N GLY A 457 -17.27 16.52 -3.84
CA GLY A 457 -18.04 15.50 -3.12
C GLY A 457 -18.52 15.92 -1.73
N GLY A 458 -18.62 14.94 -0.84
CA GLY A 458 -18.98 15.06 0.57
C GLY A 458 -17.77 15.08 1.51
N VAL A 459 -17.98 14.63 2.75
CA VAL A 459 -16.95 14.51 3.79
C VAL A 459 -16.98 13.09 4.34
N ALA A 460 -15.87 12.37 4.20
CA ALA A 460 -15.63 11.08 4.83
C ALA A 460 -14.91 11.24 6.18
N ALA A 461 -14.81 10.17 6.97
CA ALA A 461 -13.91 10.13 8.11
C ALA A 461 -13.27 8.74 8.21
N HIS A 462 -11.95 8.67 8.10
CA HIS A 462 -11.20 7.41 8.03
C HIS A 462 -10.53 7.04 9.36
N HIS A 463 -10.60 7.94 10.34
CA HIS A 463 -10.34 7.66 11.76
C HIS A 463 -11.48 8.19 12.62
N CYS A 464 -11.76 7.52 13.73
CA CYS A 464 -12.65 8.02 14.77
C CYS A 464 -12.32 7.35 16.10
N TRP A 465 -11.93 8.14 17.11
CA TRP A 465 -11.55 7.63 18.43
C TRP A 465 -12.15 8.46 19.56
N TYR A 466 -12.52 7.79 20.65
CA TYR A 466 -13.00 8.38 21.89
C TYR A 466 -11.90 8.36 22.95
N ILE A 467 -11.27 9.51 23.16
CA ILE A 467 -10.31 9.77 24.25
C ILE A 467 -11.11 10.11 25.53
N PRO A 468 -10.86 9.42 26.66
CA PRO A 468 -11.44 9.77 27.95
C PRO A 468 -10.66 10.92 28.63
N VAL A 469 -11.35 11.68 29.49
CA VAL A 469 -10.77 12.86 30.17
C VAL A 469 -9.67 12.53 31.17
N ASP A 470 -9.59 11.26 31.60
CA ASP A 470 -8.52 10.70 32.44
C ASP A 470 -7.24 10.34 31.66
N GLY A 471 -7.23 10.49 30.33
CA GLY A 471 -6.05 10.22 29.50
C GLY A 471 -5.78 8.74 29.21
N ALA A 472 -6.65 7.82 29.65
CA ALA A 472 -6.53 6.40 29.30
C ALA A 472 -6.65 6.18 27.77
N VAL A 473 -6.29 4.97 27.31
CA VAL A 473 -6.17 4.65 25.86
C VAL A 473 -7.47 4.84 25.06
N GLY A 474 -8.63 4.88 25.70
CA GLY A 474 -9.91 5.11 25.02
C GLY A 474 -10.34 3.96 24.12
N LYS A 475 -11.11 4.25 23.07
CA LYS A 475 -11.61 3.25 22.11
C LYS A 475 -12.05 3.87 20.79
N SER A 476 -11.95 3.09 19.71
CA SER A 476 -12.49 3.45 18.39
C SER A 476 -14.01 3.68 18.41
N CYS A 477 -14.50 4.47 17.45
CA CYS A 477 -15.93 4.58 17.17
C CYS A 477 -16.42 3.42 16.30
N ASN A 478 -17.49 2.73 16.73
CA ASN A 478 -18.15 1.75 15.87
C ASN A 478 -18.82 2.44 14.67
N SER A 479 -18.46 2.02 13.45
CA SER A 479 -19.05 2.39 12.14
C SER A 479 -19.26 3.89 11.92
N VAL A 480 -18.35 4.52 11.15
CA VAL A 480 -18.47 5.94 10.77
C VAL A 480 -19.70 6.16 9.87
N THR A 481 -20.60 7.03 10.31
CA THR A 481 -21.72 7.51 9.49
C THR A 481 -21.25 8.58 8.51
N VAL A 482 -21.46 8.38 7.20
CA VAL A 482 -21.28 9.43 6.18
C VAL A 482 -22.24 10.59 6.48
N LEU A 483 -21.72 11.82 6.49
CA LEU A 483 -22.52 13.04 6.71
C LEU A 483 -23.29 13.44 5.43
N SER A 484 -24.24 12.60 5.04
CA SER A 484 -25.06 12.81 3.84
C SER A 484 -26.00 14.03 3.97
N ARG A 485 -26.33 14.65 2.83
CA ARG A 485 -27.25 15.80 2.77
C ARG A 485 -28.68 15.41 3.15
N ASP A 486 -29.13 15.89 4.30
CA ASP A 486 -30.54 15.85 4.70
C ASP A 486 -31.36 16.78 3.78
N SER A 487 -31.99 16.21 2.76
CA SER A 487 -32.61 16.93 1.62
C SER A 487 -33.99 17.53 1.93
N LYS A 488 -34.13 18.15 3.12
CA LYS A 488 -35.36 18.79 3.58
C LYS A 488 -35.19 20.31 3.71
N SER A 489 -35.43 21.00 2.60
CA SER A 489 -35.66 22.44 2.60
C SER A 489 -36.91 22.76 3.45
N PRO A 490 -36.83 23.66 4.45
CA PRO A 490 -37.98 24.03 5.27
C PRO A 490 -38.98 24.86 4.44
N SER A 491 -40.26 24.49 4.51
CA SER A 491 -41.31 25.09 3.67
C SER A 491 -41.68 26.51 4.11
N MET A 492 -41.00 27.51 3.52
CA MET A 492 -41.34 28.92 3.72
C MET A 492 -42.43 29.40 2.76
N SER A 493 -43.42 30.12 3.31
CA SER A 493 -44.67 30.44 2.64
C SER A 493 -44.56 31.51 1.54
N LYS A 494 -45.51 31.49 0.59
CA LYS A 494 -45.63 32.48 -0.51
C LYS A 494 -45.83 33.92 0.02
N ARG A 495 -44.83 34.82 -0.12
CA ARG A 495 -45.06 36.29 -0.25
C ARG A 495 -43.84 37.10 -0.74
N LYS A 496 -44.05 37.86 -1.83
CA LYS A 496 -43.37 39.12 -2.27
C LYS A 496 -41.88 39.12 -2.73
N ARG A 497 -41.70 38.91 -4.05
CA ARG A 497 -41.05 39.76 -5.10
C ARG A 497 -39.93 40.79 -4.80
N LEU A 498 -39.07 40.99 -5.84
CA LEU A 498 -38.20 42.15 -6.21
C LEU A 498 -36.82 42.23 -5.49
N ILE A 499 -35.69 42.70 -6.06
CA ILE A 499 -35.36 43.58 -7.23
C ILE A 499 -34.09 43.07 -8.02
N MET A 500 -34.04 43.26 -9.37
CA MET A 500 -32.91 43.24 -10.38
C MET A 500 -31.79 42.15 -10.33
N ILE A 501 -31.14 41.67 -11.40
CA ILE A 501 -30.87 42.07 -12.82
C ILE A 501 -29.65 42.98 -13.05
N GLY A 502 -28.58 42.40 -13.61
CA GLY A 502 -27.41 43.08 -14.19
C GLY A 502 -26.11 42.26 -14.00
N ALA A 503 -25.30 41.97 -15.02
CA ALA A 503 -25.48 42.12 -16.47
C ALA A 503 -24.62 41.08 -17.24
N ILE A 504 -25.11 40.56 -18.37
CA ILE A 504 -24.33 39.72 -19.32
C ILE A 504 -24.61 40.19 -20.74
N VAL A 505 -23.70 40.99 -21.29
CA VAL A 505 -23.56 41.44 -22.69
C VAL A 505 -22.05 41.70 -22.90
N VAL A 506 -21.53 41.73 -24.15
CA VAL A 506 -20.10 41.77 -24.55
C VAL A 506 -19.49 40.34 -24.53
N LEU A 507 -19.20 39.66 -25.65
CA LEU A 507 -19.18 40.02 -27.08
C LEU A 507 -19.67 38.87 -27.98
N ALA A 508 -20.42 39.19 -29.05
CA ALA A 508 -20.59 38.34 -30.24
C ALA A 508 -21.08 39.16 -31.46
N ALA A 509 -20.19 39.50 -32.40
CA ALA A 509 -20.54 40.11 -33.69
C ALA A 509 -19.40 40.03 -34.72
N VAL A 510 -19.75 40.06 -36.02
CA VAL A 510 -18.89 40.11 -37.22
C VAL A 510 -18.03 38.85 -37.49
N GLY A 511 -18.07 38.20 -38.67
CA GLY A 511 -18.87 38.46 -39.88
C GLY A 511 -18.73 37.35 -40.94
N ALA A 512 -19.56 37.38 -41.99
CA ALA A 512 -19.62 36.41 -43.11
C ALA A 512 -18.66 36.78 -44.27
N GLY A 513 -18.44 36.01 -45.35
CA GLY A 513 -19.00 34.71 -45.80
C GLY A 513 -18.60 34.38 -47.27
N VAL A 514 -19.48 33.68 -48.01
CA VAL A 514 -19.45 33.30 -49.47
C VAL A 514 -18.94 31.87 -49.80
N ALA A 515 -19.48 31.26 -50.88
CA ALA A 515 -19.41 29.82 -51.25
C ALA A 515 -19.28 29.60 -52.79
N VAL A 516 -19.77 28.46 -53.35
CA VAL A 516 -19.97 28.10 -54.80
C VAL A 516 -18.76 27.35 -55.46
N VAL A 517 -18.77 26.00 -55.66
CA VAL A 517 -19.27 25.17 -56.84
C VAL A 517 -18.17 24.93 -57.92
N VAL A 518 -17.97 23.78 -58.62
CA VAL A 518 -18.63 22.44 -58.70
C VAL A 518 -17.70 21.30 -59.24
N SER A 519 -18.24 20.08 -59.32
CA SER A 519 -17.65 18.76 -59.65
C SER A 519 -16.94 18.49 -61.01
N LYS A 520 -16.07 17.46 -60.99
CA LYS A 520 -15.95 16.25 -61.90
C LYS A 520 -14.58 15.59 -61.68
N GLY A 521 -14.36 14.28 -61.86
CA GLY A 521 -15.25 13.15 -62.20
C GLY A 521 -14.45 11.83 -62.35
N SER A 522 -15.14 10.72 -62.62
CA SER A 522 -14.66 9.35 -62.93
C SER A 522 -13.37 9.24 -63.78
N SER A 523 -12.54 8.19 -63.68
CA SER A 523 -12.48 7.02 -62.76
C SER A 523 -11.03 6.44 -62.78
N ASP A 524 -10.62 5.15 -62.70
CA ASP A 524 -11.26 3.83 -62.85
C ASP A 524 -10.50 2.68 -62.13
N SER A 525 -10.65 1.46 -62.64
CA SER A 525 -10.20 0.13 -62.17
C SER A 525 -8.76 -0.23 -62.64
N SER A 526 -8.14 -1.40 -62.40
CA SER A 526 -8.57 -2.72 -61.86
C SER A 526 -7.36 -3.60 -61.50
N THR A 527 -7.50 -4.51 -60.51
CA THR A 527 -6.83 -5.84 -60.38
C THR A 527 -5.28 -5.94 -60.38
N ALA A 528 -4.63 -7.03 -59.95
CA ALA A 528 -4.88 -8.07 -58.93
C ALA A 528 -3.64 -8.99 -58.85
N SER A 529 -3.49 -9.74 -57.75
CA SER A 529 -2.57 -10.89 -57.60
C SER A 529 -1.05 -10.57 -57.64
N GLY A 530 -0.17 -11.41 -57.11
CA GLY A 530 -0.41 -12.66 -56.38
C GLY A 530 0.87 -13.21 -55.74
N ASP A 531 0.73 -14.32 -55.00
CA ASP A 531 1.76 -14.90 -54.12
C ASP A 531 2.79 -15.76 -54.88
N ASN A 532 4.03 -15.86 -54.37
CA ASN A 532 4.52 -17.09 -53.68
C ASN A 532 6.04 -17.17 -53.37
N ALA A 533 6.31 -17.65 -52.16
CA ALA A 533 7.34 -18.61 -51.71
C ALA A 533 8.62 -18.96 -52.52
N ALA A 534 9.77 -18.63 -51.90
CA ALA A 534 10.76 -19.58 -51.33
C ALA A 534 11.85 -20.31 -52.18
N SER A 535 12.89 -20.77 -51.45
CA SER A 535 14.11 -21.53 -51.85
C SER A 535 15.21 -20.75 -52.63
N GLY A 536 16.52 -21.02 -52.47
CA GLY A 536 17.21 -21.81 -51.43
C GLY A 536 18.71 -22.12 -51.71
N ASN A 537 19.45 -22.50 -50.65
CA ASN A 537 20.60 -23.44 -50.62
C ASN A 537 22.08 -23.02 -50.95
N SER A 538 22.88 -22.79 -49.89
CA SER A 538 24.18 -23.47 -49.54
C SER A 538 25.58 -23.14 -50.16
N THR A 539 26.63 -23.56 -49.41
CA THR A 539 28.09 -23.77 -49.73
C THR A 539 29.07 -22.57 -49.72
N SER A 540 30.36 -22.65 -49.29
CA SER A 540 31.11 -23.65 -48.48
C SER A 540 32.58 -23.24 -48.11
N GLY A 541 33.10 -23.70 -46.94
CA GLY A 541 34.56 -23.80 -46.59
C GLY A 541 35.23 -22.58 -45.92
N GLY A 542 36.29 -22.65 -45.08
CA GLY A 542 37.04 -23.77 -44.45
C GLY A 542 38.59 -23.64 -44.58
N SER A 543 39.50 -24.12 -43.69
CA SER A 543 39.43 -24.67 -42.31
C SER A 543 40.86 -24.94 -41.72
N GLY A 544 41.07 -24.92 -40.38
CA GLY A 544 42.29 -25.41 -39.68
C GLY A 544 42.84 -24.51 -38.53
N GLY A 545 43.52 -24.99 -37.47
CA GLY A 545 43.91 -26.35 -37.00
C GLY A 545 45.13 -26.30 -36.02
N SER A 546 45.59 -27.32 -35.27
CA SER A 546 45.02 -28.64 -34.88
C SER A 546 45.95 -29.45 -33.91
N SER A 547 45.76 -29.41 -32.58
CA SER A 547 46.41 -30.32 -31.58
C SER A 547 45.55 -30.42 -30.29
N GLY A 548 45.40 -31.52 -29.53
CA GLY A 548 45.95 -32.90 -29.52
C GLY A 548 45.86 -33.46 -28.07
N THR A 549 45.93 -34.75 -27.68
CA THR A 549 45.99 -36.11 -28.28
C THR A 549 45.86 -37.15 -27.13
N ASN A 550 45.43 -38.42 -27.24
CA ASN A 550 44.68 -39.20 -28.24
C ASN A 550 44.44 -40.67 -27.74
N SER A 551 43.20 -41.10 -27.45
CA SER A 551 42.80 -42.51 -27.18
C SER A 551 41.26 -42.66 -27.14
N GLY A 552 40.61 -43.84 -27.30
CA GLY A 552 41.05 -45.16 -27.80
C GLY A 552 40.92 -46.32 -26.79
N GLY A 553 40.12 -47.39 -26.99
CA GLY A 553 39.09 -47.67 -28.02
C GLY A 553 38.70 -49.18 -28.14
N LYS A 554 37.65 -49.49 -28.93
CA LYS A 554 37.04 -50.83 -29.26
C LYS A 554 36.09 -51.46 -28.19
N ALA A 555 35.17 -52.40 -28.49
CA ALA A 555 34.28 -52.63 -29.66
C ALA A 555 33.28 -53.80 -29.38
N SER A 556 32.06 -53.74 -29.95
CA SER A 556 31.13 -54.84 -30.32
C SER A 556 30.68 -55.96 -29.35
N ALA A 557 29.36 -56.17 -29.22
CA ALA A 557 28.67 -57.49 -29.27
C ALA A 557 27.13 -57.38 -29.35
N LYS A 558 26.44 -58.45 -29.77
CA LYS A 558 24.97 -58.67 -29.63
C LYS A 558 24.71 -60.01 -28.90
N ASN A 559 23.61 -60.09 -28.14
CA ASN A 559 22.74 -61.22 -27.73
C ASN A 559 23.25 -62.69 -27.86
N PRO A 560 22.91 -63.64 -26.93
CA PRO A 560 21.52 -63.84 -26.45
C PRO A 560 21.28 -64.43 -25.03
N THR A 561 19.99 -64.54 -24.66
CA THR A 561 19.31 -65.54 -23.75
C THR A 561 19.93 -65.97 -22.40
N GLY A 562 19.19 -65.83 -21.28
CA GLY A 562 19.56 -66.44 -19.98
C GLY A 562 18.55 -66.28 -18.82
N SER A 563 17.55 -67.15 -18.77
CA SER A 563 16.48 -67.37 -17.75
C SER A 563 16.56 -66.76 -16.33
N SER A 564 15.38 -66.29 -15.87
CA SER A 564 14.81 -66.38 -14.50
C SER A 564 15.54 -65.76 -13.28
N GLY A 565 15.06 -64.59 -12.86
CA GLY A 565 15.11 -64.08 -11.48
C GLY A 565 13.77 -63.41 -11.14
N SER A 566 13.16 -63.79 -10.01
CA SER A 566 11.76 -63.48 -9.61
C SER A 566 11.23 -62.08 -9.95
N ASN A 567 10.09 -62.05 -10.65
CA ASN A 567 9.29 -60.85 -10.89
C ASN A 567 8.63 -60.37 -9.57
N SER A 568 9.00 -59.21 -9.05
CA SER A 568 8.22 -58.48 -8.04
C SER A 568 7.55 -57.28 -8.71
N SER A 569 6.21 -57.31 -8.75
CA SER A 569 5.41 -56.35 -9.49
C SER A 569 5.61 -54.91 -8.99
N LEU A 570 5.81 -53.96 -9.92
CA LEU A 570 5.11 -52.69 -9.74
C LEU A 570 3.63 -53.05 -9.65
N SER A 571 3.00 -52.75 -8.52
CA SER A 571 1.54 -52.87 -8.42
C SER A 571 0.93 -51.94 -9.46
N SER A 572 0.24 -52.52 -10.44
CA SER A 572 -0.71 -51.76 -11.26
C SER A 572 -1.66 -51.06 -10.30
N ALA A 573 -1.59 -49.73 -10.21
CA ALA A 573 -2.53 -48.96 -9.41
C ALA A 573 -3.93 -49.30 -9.92
N SER A 574 -4.75 -49.93 -9.07
CA SER A 574 -6.13 -50.24 -9.40
C SER A 574 -6.83 -48.94 -9.74
N LYS A 575 -7.26 -48.78 -11.00
CA LYS A 575 -7.87 -47.54 -11.49
C LYS A 575 -8.92 -47.05 -10.51
N ILE A 576 -8.83 -45.80 -10.07
CA ILE A 576 -9.68 -45.28 -9.01
C ILE A 576 -11.12 -45.15 -9.54
N THR A 577 -11.98 -46.09 -9.16
CA THR A 577 -13.42 -46.10 -9.50
C THR A 577 -14.33 -45.66 -8.36
N SER A 578 -13.77 -45.22 -7.23
CA SER A 578 -14.54 -44.64 -6.13
C SER A 578 -15.12 -43.27 -6.52
N ASP A 579 -16.19 -42.85 -5.84
CA ASP A 579 -16.85 -41.58 -6.14
C ASP A 579 -16.23 -40.44 -5.30
N PRO A 580 -15.55 -39.45 -5.91
CA PRO A 580 -14.93 -38.36 -5.16
C PRO A 580 -15.94 -37.50 -4.40
N THR A 581 -17.21 -37.46 -4.82
CA THR A 581 -18.26 -36.73 -4.08
C THR A 581 -18.63 -37.40 -2.77
N LYS A 582 -18.26 -38.68 -2.59
CA LYS A 582 -18.45 -39.48 -1.38
C LYS A 582 -17.14 -39.72 -0.62
N ALA A 583 -16.02 -39.18 -1.08
CA ALA A 583 -14.73 -39.32 -0.43
C ALA A 583 -14.61 -38.42 0.81
N THR A 584 -14.06 -38.95 1.91
CA THR A 584 -13.78 -38.16 3.11
C THR A 584 -12.47 -37.40 2.94
N TYR A 585 -12.57 -36.09 2.73
CA TYR A 585 -11.44 -35.17 2.75
C TYR A 585 -11.05 -34.84 4.20
N SER A 586 -9.75 -34.82 4.51
CA SER A 586 -9.23 -34.75 5.89
C SER A 586 -8.01 -33.85 6.07
N LEU A 587 -7.38 -33.43 4.97
CA LEU A 587 -6.20 -32.58 4.95
C LEU A 587 -6.35 -31.50 3.88
N ALA A 588 -5.85 -30.30 4.13
CA ALA A 588 -5.96 -29.18 3.20
C ALA A 588 -4.73 -28.26 3.22
N ALA A 589 -4.53 -27.53 2.13
CA ALA A 589 -3.63 -26.40 2.00
C ALA A 589 -4.23 -25.35 1.04
N PHE A 590 -3.81 -24.10 1.15
CA PHE A 590 -4.06 -23.07 0.12
C PHE A 590 -2.80 -22.83 -0.71
N ALA A 591 -2.93 -22.14 -1.83
CA ALA A 591 -1.85 -21.85 -2.76
C ALA A 591 -2.09 -20.49 -3.44
N ILE A 592 -1.04 -19.66 -3.55
CA ILE A 592 -1.08 -18.30 -4.09
C ILE A 592 0.28 -17.94 -4.70
N GLY A 593 0.31 -17.24 -5.83
CA GLY A 593 1.52 -16.67 -6.43
C GLY A 593 1.37 -15.17 -6.64
N ASP A 594 2.49 -14.47 -6.79
CA ASP A 594 2.52 -13.14 -7.43
C ASP A 594 1.61 -12.14 -6.69
N TRP A 595 1.68 -12.20 -5.36
CA TRP A 595 0.78 -11.52 -4.42
C TRP A 595 1.41 -10.28 -3.79
N GLY A 596 2.74 -10.20 -3.75
CA GLY A 596 3.48 -9.27 -2.90
C GLY A 596 3.54 -7.84 -3.42
N THR A 597 2.47 -7.07 -3.25
CA THR A 597 2.34 -5.72 -3.80
C THR A 597 3.42 -4.77 -3.23
N THR A 598 3.94 -3.88 -4.08
CA THR A 598 4.82 -2.79 -3.64
C THR A 598 4.12 -1.92 -2.60
N VAL A 599 4.82 -1.44 -1.57
CA VAL A 599 4.21 -0.63 -0.50
C VAL A 599 3.44 0.58 -1.02
N GLU A 600 4.00 1.31 -2.00
CA GLU A 600 3.37 2.48 -2.63
C GLU A 600 2.41 2.11 -3.78
N LYS A 601 1.94 0.85 -3.85
CA LYS A 601 1.08 0.26 -4.89
C LYS A 601 1.55 0.39 -6.36
N GLY A 602 2.73 0.93 -6.64
CA GLY A 602 3.28 1.07 -7.99
C GLY A 602 3.27 -0.19 -8.87
N SER A 603 3.19 -1.41 -8.32
CA SER A 603 3.02 -2.65 -9.08
C SER A 603 1.61 -2.89 -9.65
N CYS A 604 0.54 -2.33 -9.07
CA CYS A 604 -0.80 -2.35 -9.69
C CYS A 604 -0.98 -1.33 -10.80
N CYS A 605 -0.18 -0.26 -10.79
CA CYS A 605 -0.68 1.01 -11.31
C CYS A 605 0.34 1.82 -12.12
N LYS A 606 1.59 1.34 -12.27
CA LYS A 606 2.57 1.89 -13.25
C LYS A 606 2.63 1.11 -14.58
N LYS A 607 2.11 -0.12 -14.64
CA LYS A 607 2.23 -1.01 -15.82
C LYS A 607 1.11 -0.87 -16.87
N ALA A 608 -0.02 -0.27 -16.51
CA ALA A 608 -1.15 -0.01 -17.42
C ALA A 608 -1.86 1.30 -17.05
N THR A 609 -2.55 1.90 -18.02
CA THR A 609 -3.33 3.13 -17.85
C THR A 609 -4.83 2.90 -17.69
N ASP A 610 -5.29 1.64 -17.77
CA ASP A 610 -6.67 1.18 -17.55
C ASP A 610 -6.80 0.26 -16.32
N TYR A 611 -5.94 0.45 -15.31
CA TYR A 611 -6.11 -0.21 -14.02
C TYR A 611 -7.43 0.23 -13.36
N THR A 612 -7.95 -0.64 -12.51
CA THR A 612 -9.23 -0.47 -11.81
C THR A 612 -9.03 -0.50 -10.30
N ASP A 613 -10.01 -0.02 -9.54
CA ASP A 613 -10.08 -0.13 -8.09
C ASP A 613 -9.73 -1.53 -7.56
N PHE A 614 -10.11 -2.61 -8.25
CA PHE A 614 -9.75 -3.97 -7.84
C PHE A 614 -8.25 -4.19 -7.93
N ASP A 615 -7.61 -3.77 -9.02
CA ASP A 615 -6.16 -3.89 -9.23
C ASP A 615 -5.40 -3.14 -8.11
N VAL A 616 -5.92 -2.00 -7.62
CA VAL A 616 -5.36 -1.20 -6.52
C VAL A 616 -5.38 -1.91 -5.15
N ILE A 617 -6.35 -2.81 -4.91
CA ILE A 617 -6.54 -3.49 -3.60
C ILE A 617 -6.47 -5.02 -3.70
N ALA A 618 -5.93 -5.57 -4.79
CA ALA A 618 -6.03 -6.98 -5.14
C ALA A 618 -5.50 -7.92 -4.05
N GLU A 619 -4.28 -7.67 -3.56
CA GLU A 619 -3.65 -8.40 -2.43
C GLU A 619 -4.55 -8.41 -1.18
N ASP A 620 -5.10 -7.26 -0.79
CA ASP A 620 -5.99 -7.13 0.36
C ASP A 620 -7.32 -7.89 0.17
N VAL A 621 -7.85 -7.92 -1.06
CA VAL A 621 -9.05 -8.70 -1.41
C VAL A 621 -8.73 -10.19 -1.30
N VAL A 622 -7.65 -10.67 -1.91
CA VAL A 622 -7.26 -12.10 -1.87
C VAL A 622 -6.96 -12.55 -0.44
N ALA A 623 -6.26 -11.74 0.36
CA ALA A 623 -6.01 -12.01 1.78
C ALA A 623 -7.32 -12.17 2.59
N LYS A 624 -8.34 -11.33 2.32
CA LYS A 624 -9.68 -11.48 2.94
C LYS A 624 -10.41 -12.72 2.43
N LEU A 625 -10.37 -13.00 1.13
CA LEU A 625 -11.01 -14.19 0.54
C LEU A 625 -10.42 -15.48 1.12
N MET A 626 -9.09 -15.56 1.25
CA MET A 626 -8.40 -16.65 1.95
C MET A 626 -8.88 -16.77 3.41
N ASN A 627 -8.98 -15.66 4.16
CA ASN A 627 -9.43 -15.71 5.55
C ASN A 627 -10.91 -16.13 5.70
N ILE A 628 -11.79 -15.72 4.78
CA ILE A 628 -13.18 -16.16 4.74
C ILE A 628 -13.25 -17.65 4.40
N GLN A 629 -12.51 -18.11 3.39
CA GLN A 629 -12.52 -19.52 2.98
C GLN A 629 -11.91 -20.44 4.04
N ALA A 630 -10.83 -20.04 4.72
CA ALA A 630 -10.28 -20.78 5.85
C ALA A 630 -11.28 -20.85 7.02
N GLY A 631 -12.04 -19.77 7.26
CA GLY A 631 -13.14 -19.75 8.23
C GLY A 631 -14.29 -20.68 7.87
N ALA A 632 -14.68 -20.72 6.60
CA ALA A 632 -15.83 -21.47 6.10
C ALA A 632 -15.56 -22.96 5.81
N ALA A 633 -14.35 -23.35 5.40
CA ALA A 633 -14.05 -24.72 4.97
C ALA A 633 -14.15 -25.76 6.10
N ASP A 634 -14.74 -26.93 5.82
CA ASP A 634 -14.84 -28.05 6.77
C ASP A 634 -13.47 -28.56 7.22
N VAL A 635 -12.53 -28.63 6.27
CA VAL A 635 -11.14 -29.03 6.48
C VAL A 635 -10.28 -27.78 6.49
N LYS A 636 -9.73 -27.43 7.66
CA LYS A 636 -8.87 -26.24 7.80
C LYS A 636 -7.52 -26.45 7.10
N PRO A 637 -7.03 -25.47 6.31
CA PRO A 637 -5.71 -25.57 5.69
C PRO A 637 -4.61 -25.66 6.76
N LYS A 638 -3.61 -26.51 6.51
CA LYS A 638 -2.42 -26.68 7.37
C LYS A 638 -1.18 -25.97 6.85
N ALA A 639 -1.23 -25.47 5.62
CA ALA A 639 -0.20 -24.66 4.99
C ALA A 639 -0.83 -23.74 3.92
N VAL A 640 -0.12 -22.67 3.57
CA VAL A 640 -0.25 -21.92 2.32
C VAL A 640 1.02 -22.19 1.50
N LEU A 641 0.89 -22.48 0.21
CA LEU A 641 2.02 -22.53 -0.73
C LEU A 641 2.13 -21.14 -1.38
N SER A 642 3.26 -20.46 -1.19
CA SER A 642 3.61 -19.29 -2.02
C SER A 642 4.41 -19.74 -3.23
N HIS A 643 3.99 -19.31 -4.42
CA HIS A 643 4.64 -19.58 -5.70
C HIS A 643 5.71 -18.52 -6.06
N GLY A 644 6.18 -17.71 -5.10
CA GLY A 644 7.16 -16.67 -5.37
C GLY A 644 6.54 -15.37 -5.88
N ASP A 645 7.44 -14.43 -6.19
CA ASP A 645 7.17 -12.99 -6.30
C ASP A 645 6.45 -12.47 -5.05
N ASN A 646 7.12 -12.73 -3.92
CA ASN A 646 6.67 -12.37 -2.58
C ASN A 646 6.81 -10.85 -2.31
N PHE A 647 7.65 -10.14 -3.09
CA PHE A 647 7.94 -8.71 -2.90
C PHE A 647 8.28 -7.97 -4.23
N TYR A 648 7.28 -7.48 -4.97
CA TYR A 648 7.52 -6.58 -6.11
C TYR A 648 8.16 -5.26 -5.67
N TRP A 649 8.89 -4.52 -6.52
CA TRP A 649 9.35 -4.87 -7.88
C TRP A 649 10.74 -5.52 -7.92
N SER A 650 11.51 -5.45 -6.82
CA SER A 650 12.93 -5.85 -6.78
C SER A 650 13.28 -6.71 -5.57
N GLY A 651 12.29 -7.28 -4.88
CA GLY A 651 12.49 -8.08 -3.69
C GLY A 651 12.70 -7.21 -2.46
N ILE A 652 13.45 -7.73 -1.50
CA ILE A 652 13.96 -6.97 -0.35
C ILE A 652 15.28 -6.31 -0.77
N ASN A 653 15.51 -5.06 -0.36
CA ASN A 653 16.66 -4.26 -0.80
C ASN A 653 17.66 -3.92 0.32
N GLY A 654 17.43 -4.39 1.53
CA GLY A 654 18.38 -4.28 2.63
C GLY A 654 17.95 -5.05 3.87
N ALA A 655 18.91 -5.37 4.74
CA ALA A 655 18.62 -6.06 6.01
C ALA A 655 17.71 -5.27 6.96
N THR A 656 17.72 -3.94 6.86
CA THR A 656 16.83 -3.02 7.60
C THR A 656 15.44 -2.91 6.95
N ASP A 657 15.40 -2.87 5.61
CA ASP A 657 14.17 -2.88 4.79
C ASP A 657 13.36 -4.17 4.96
N ALA A 658 14.04 -5.32 5.12
CA ALA A 658 13.43 -6.64 5.25
C ALA A 658 12.24 -6.67 6.21
N LYS A 659 12.40 -6.16 7.45
CA LYS A 659 11.31 -6.14 8.44
C LYS A 659 10.13 -5.29 7.95
N TYR A 660 10.40 -4.12 7.36
CA TYR A 660 9.36 -3.21 6.87
C TYR A 660 8.56 -3.84 5.72
N ARG A 661 9.24 -4.44 4.73
CA ARG A 661 8.59 -5.18 3.63
C ARG A 661 7.71 -6.32 4.15
N PHE A 662 8.24 -7.16 5.03
CA PHE A 662 7.45 -8.22 5.66
C PHE A 662 6.25 -7.68 6.44
N THR A 663 6.39 -6.57 7.19
CA THR A 663 5.25 -5.97 7.90
C THR A 663 4.17 -5.47 6.93
N GLN A 664 4.52 -4.70 5.89
CA GLN A 664 3.52 -4.06 5.02
C GLN A 664 2.89 -5.01 4.00
N THR A 665 3.70 -5.80 3.29
CA THR A 665 3.27 -6.67 2.20
C THR A 665 2.75 -8.02 2.71
N PHE A 666 3.23 -8.54 3.86
CA PHE A 666 2.86 -9.88 4.34
C PHE A 666 2.05 -9.89 5.65
N GLU A 667 2.61 -9.36 6.76
CA GLU A 667 2.01 -9.54 8.09
C GLU A 667 0.72 -8.72 8.25
N ASN A 668 0.68 -7.46 7.81
CA ASN A 668 -0.52 -6.62 7.86
C ASN A 668 -1.65 -7.14 6.97
N LYS A 669 -1.34 -7.78 5.84
CA LYS A 669 -2.30 -8.30 4.85
C LYS A 669 -2.93 -9.60 5.33
N PHE A 670 -2.10 -10.60 5.64
CA PHE A 670 -2.54 -11.97 5.96
C PHE A 670 -2.78 -12.21 7.47
N VAL A 671 -3.18 -11.15 8.20
CA VAL A 671 -3.44 -11.11 9.66
C VAL A 671 -4.79 -11.74 10.09
N GLY A 672 -5.63 -12.14 9.13
CA GLY A 672 -6.96 -12.67 9.39
C GLY A 672 -6.96 -13.88 10.34
N GLU A 673 -7.96 -13.97 11.23
CA GLU A 673 -7.94 -14.93 12.34
C GLU A 673 -7.82 -16.41 11.93
N ASN A 674 -8.31 -16.76 10.75
CA ASN A 674 -8.23 -18.11 10.19
C ASN A 674 -6.94 -18.37 9.38
N LEU A 675 -6.08 -17.37 9.19
CA LEU A 675 -4.80 -17.45 8.47
C LEU A 675 -3.57 -17.15 9.33
N LYS A 676 -3.69 -16.28 10.34
CA LYS A 676 -2.56 -15.68 11.05
C LYS A 676 -1.55 -16.70 11.60
N ASN A 677 -1.99 -17.88 12.00
CA ASN A 677 -1.14 -18.94 12.55
C ASN A 677 -0.82 -20.08 11.56
N ILE A 678 -1.17 -19.96 10.28
CA ILE A 678 -0.93 -21.01 9.27
C ILE A 678 0.45 -20.81 8.63
N PRO A 679 1.31 -21.85 8.57
CA PRO A 679 2.59 -21.78 7.86
C PRO A 679 2.45 -21.45 6.38
N TRP A 680 3.26 -20.52 5.91
CA TRP A 680 3.48 -20.19 4.50
C TRP A 680 4.77 -20.87 4.05
N VAL A 681 4.68 -21.67 3.00
CA VAL A 681 5.73 -22.51 2.42
C VAL A 681 6.09 -21.90 1.08
N ASN A 682 7.23 -21.22 1.00
CA ASN A 682 7.52 -20.28 -0.08
C ASN A 682 8.64 -20.77 -1.01
N VAL A 683 8.55 -20.37 -2.27
CA VAL A 683 9.70 -20.24 -3.18
C VAL A 683 9.92 -18.75 -3.51
N LEU A 684 11.01 -18.42 -4.20
CA LEU A 684 11.27 -17.06 -4.70
C LEU A 684 11.05 -17.01 -6.22
N GLY A 685 10.47 -15.90 -6.68
CA GLY A 685 10.32 -15.58 -8.11
C GLY A 685 11.41 -14.64 -8.61
N ASN A 686 11.32 -14.19 -9.87
CA ASN A 686 12.35 -13.31 -10.43
C ASN A 686 12.37 -11.93 -9.77
N HIS A 687 11.21 -11.38 -9.40
CA HIS A 687 11.16 -10.08 -8.74
C HIS A 687 11.74 -10.13 -7.33
N ASP A 688 11.62 -11.26 -6.61
CA ASP A 688 12.30 -11.47 -5.31
C ASP A 688 13.83 -11.30 -5.41
N TYR A 689 14.44 -11.61 -6.56
CA TYR A 689 15.87 -11.44 -6.82
C TYR A 689 16.24 -10.11 -7.50
N GLY A 690 15.28 -9.25 -7.84
CA GLY A 690 15.51 -7.95 -8.50
C GLY A 690 14.68 -7.71 -9.76
N GLY A 691 14.09 -8.76 -10.34
CA GLY A 691 13.30 -8.69 -11.58
C GLY A 691 14.20 -8.39 -12.78
N SER A 692 14.06 -7.17 -13.32
CA SER A 692 14.98 -6.58 -14.33
C SER A 692 15.57 -5.23 -13.84
N SER A 693 15.35 -4.87 -12.57
CA SER A 693 16.07 -3.77 -11.91
C SER A 693 17.48 -4.22 -11.52
N PHE A 694 18.31 -3.34 -10.94
CA PHE A 694 19.55 -3.79 -10.30
C PHE A 694 19.31 -4.81 -9.18
N VAL A 695 20.28 -5.68 -8.94
CA VAL A 695 20.28 -6.58 -7.77
C VAL A 695 20.91 -5.92 -6.54
N CYS A 696 21.96 -5.10 -6.72
CA CYS A 696 22.63 -4.42 -5.63
C CYS A 696 21.90 -3.12 -5.20
N SER A 697 22.24 -2.65 -4.00
CA SER A 697 21.64 -1.48 -3.38
C SER A 697 22.70 -0.62 -2.67
N SER A 698 22.51 0.70 -2.63
CA SER A 698 23.35 1.64 -1.90
C SER A 698 22.50 2.64 -1.13
N ASN A 699 22.76 2.83 0.16
CA ASN A 699 21.98 3.70 1.06
C ASN A 699 20.46 3.42 1.14
N GLY A 700 20.01 2.24 0.68
CA GLY A 700 18.60 1.85 0.60
C GLY A 700 17.98 1.96 -0.80
N GLU A 701 18.65 2.62 -1.75
CA GLU A 701 18.24 2.78 -3.14
C GLU A 701 18.88 1.69 -4.03
N MET A 702 18.30 1.37 -5.19
CA MET A 702 18.84 0.37 -6.13
C MET A 702 20.03 0.92 -6.89
N ALA A 703 21.11 0.15 -6.99
CA ALA A 703 22.40 0.62 -7.51
C ALA A 703 23.15 -0.43 -8.33
N LYS A 704 23.95 0.04 -9.30
CA LYS A 704 24.88 -0.80 -10.08
C LYS A 704 25.86 -1.49 -9.13
N CYS A 705 25.97 -2.81 -9.22
CA CYS A 705 26.98 -3.58 -8.48
C CYS A 705 28.39 -3.13 -8.93
N ASN A 706 29.28 -2.86 -7.99
CA ASN A 706 30.65 -2.39 -8.27
C ASN A 706 31.58 -3.56 -8.68
N SER A 707 31.15 -4.81 -8.48
CA SER A 707 31.89 -6.00 -8.92
C SER A 707 31.00 -7.24 -9.07
N LYS A 708 31.50 -8.23 -9.83
CA LYS A 708 30.94 -9.60 -9.87
C LYS A 708 30.77 -10.23 -8.49
N ALA A 709 31.71 -10.01 -7.57
CA ALA A 709 31.63 -10.57 -6.22
C ALA A 709 30.47 -9.96 -5.40
N GLU A 710 30.26 -8.65 -5.55
CA GLU A 710 29.14 -7.93 -4.94
C GLU A 710 27.80 -8.36 -5.53
N LEU A 711 27.70 -8.52 -6.86
CA LEU A 711 26.51 -9.07 -7.53
C LEU A 711 26.15 -10.44 -6.97
N LEU A 712 27.11 -11.38 -6.93
CA LEU A 712 26.86 -12.73 -6.41
C LEU A 712 26.41 -12.73 -4.95
N ALA A 713 26.99 -11.86 -4.12
CA ALA A 713 26.61 -11.70 -2.71
C ALA A 713 25.25 -10.99 -2.53
N ALA A 714 24.88 -10.06 -3.42
CA ALA A 714 23.57 -9.42 -3.40
C ALA A 714 22.44 -10.42 -3.75
N ILE A 715 22.68 -11.36 -4.67
CA ILE A 715 21.75 -12.47 -4.96
C ILE A 715 21.59 -13.36 -3.72
N ASP A 716 22.68 -13.72 -3.01
CA ASP A 716 22.59 -14.48 -1.74
C ASP A 716 21.79 -13.70 -0.69
N ASN A 717 22.09 -12.41 -0.51
CA ASN A 717 21.43 -11.54 0.46
C ASN A 717 19.91 -11.48 0.25
N LYS A 718 19.42 -11.44 -1.00
CA LYS A 718 17.98 -11.40 -1.29
C LYS A 718 17.25 -12.67 -0.86
N PHE A 719 17.85 -13.85 -1.05
CA PHE A 719 17.34 -15.10 -0.47
C PHE A 719 17.43 -15.07 1.06
N ASP A 720 18.61 -14.71 1.59
CA ASP A 720 18.91 -14.69 3.02
C ASP A 720 17.94 -13.82 3.83
N TRP A 721 17.59 -12.63 3.33
CA TRP A 721 16.65 -11.72 3.99
C TRP A 721 15.24 -12.31 4.11
N GLN A 722 14.84 -13.21 3.20
CA GLN A 722 13.58 -13.94 3.29
C GLN A 722 13.70 -15.20 4.17
N ALA A 723 14.74 -16.02 3.99
CA ALA A 723 14.91 -17.28 4.73
C ALA A 723 15.19 -17.05 6.23
N LYS A 724 15.92 -15.98 6.56
CA LYS A 724 16.25 -15.62 7.94
C LYS A 724 15.15 -14.83 8.63
N TYR A 725 14.13 -14.34 7.92
CA TYR A 725 12.98 -13.67 8.53
C TYR A 725 12.24 -14.58 9.51
N LYS A 726 11.72 -13.99 10.60
CA LYS A 726 10.95 -14.70 11.63
C LYS A 726 9.65 -13.93 11.90
N SER A 727 8.56 -14.49 11.39
CA SER A 727 7.20 -13.94 11.55
C SER A 727 6.79 -13.89 13.03
N GLU A 728 6.15 -12.79 13.43
CA GLU A 728 5.71 -12.62 14.82
C GLU A 728 4.53 -13.52 15.19
N PHE A 729 3.75 -13.96 14.19
CA PHE A 729 2.67 -14.94 14.36
C PHE A 729 3.21 -16.38 14.35
N GLY A 730 4.03 -16.70 15.36
CA GLY A 730 4.51 -18.06 15.60
C GLY A 730 5.54 -18.58 14.60
N ASN A 731 6.29 -17.69 13.96
CA ASN A 731 7.23 -18.02 12.88
C ASN A 731 6.59 -18.77 11.70
N ARG A 732 5.47 -18.25 11.18
CA ARG A 732 4.75 -18.87 10.06
C ARG A 732 5.47 -18.82 8.70
N TRP A 733 6.54 -18.03 8.55
CA TRP A 733 7.28 -17.95 7.28
C TRP A 733 8.29 -19.10 7.16
N VAL A 734 8.05 -20.00 6.21
CA VAL A 734 8.90 -21.16 5.93
C VAL A 734 9.54 -21.00 4.55
N LEU A 735 10.86 -20.88 4.54
CA LEU A 735 11.74 -20.90 3.38
C LEU A 735 13.07 -21.45 3.90
N GLU A 736 13.36 -22.72 3.64
CA GLU A 736 14.45 -23.45 4.32
C GLU A 736 15.74 -23.50 3.49
N ASP A 737 15.62 -23.62 2.17
CA ASP A 737 16.69 -23.70 1.17
C ASP A 737 16.06 -23.43 -0.24
N HIS A 738 16.87 -23.37 -1.29
CA HIS A 738 16.39 -23.29 -2.69
C HIS A 738 15.63 -24.57 -3.12
N PHE A 739 15.95 -25.71 -2.51
CA PHE A 739 15.15 -26.92 -2.57
C PHE A 739 14.85 -27.45 -1.17
N TYR A 740 13.58 -27.62 -0.83
CA TYR A 740 13.19 -28.28 0.43
C TYR A 740 11.83 -28.96 0.34
N VAL A 741 11.59 -29.94 1.22
CA VAL A 741 10.35 -30.74 1.23
C VAL A 741 9.59 -30.46 2.53
N TYR A 742 8.39 -29.88 2.41
CA TYR A 742 7.51 -29.61 3.54
C TYR A 742 6.34 -30.60 3.57
N SER A 743 6.22 -31.37 4.65
CA SER A 743 5.21 -32.43 4.77
C SER A 743 4.07 -32.02 5.70
N ILE A 744 2.83 -32.03 5.18
CA ILE A 744 1.61 -31.89 6.00
C ILE A 744 0.84 -33.21 6.05
N LYS A 745 0.27 -33.53 7.21
CA LYS A 745 -0.42 -34.80 7.46
C LYS A 745 -1.68 -34.63 8.30
N ASP A 746 -2.69 -35.44 8.03
CA ASP A 746 -3.70 -35.79 9.02
C ASP A 746 -3.37 -37.15 9.66
N ALA A 747 -3.30 -37.17 10.99
CA ALA A 747 -2.96 -38.36 11.76
C ALA A 747 -4.14 -39.35 11.87
N ALA A 748 -5.39 -38.87 11.79
CA ALA A 748 -6.58 -39.72 12.00
C ALA A 748 -6.91 -40.57 10.75
N SER A 749 -6.96 -39.94 9.58
CA SER A 749 -7.14 -40.64 8.29
C SER A 749 -5.85 -41.28 7.77
N GLY A 750 -4.69 -40.77 8.18
CA GLY A 750 -3.37 -41.17 7.71
C GLY A 750 -2.91 -40.45 6.43
N VAL A 751 -3.76 -39.65 5.80
CA VAL A 751 -3.48 -38.91 4.54
C VAL A 751 -2.37 -37.89 4.76
N SER A 752 -1.40 -37.82 3.86
CA SER A 752 -0.36 -36.78 3.84
C SER A 752 -0.09 -36.23 2.45
N ILE A 753 0.43 -35.01 2.42
CA ILE A 753 0.93 -34.32 1.24
C ILE A 753 2.39 -33.95 1.53
N ASP A 754 3.30 -34.39 0.66
CA ASP A 754 4.65 -33.81 0.57
C ASP A 754 4.66 -32.71 -0.48
N ILE A 755 5.10 -31.51 -0.08
CA ILE A 755 5.25 -30.33 -0.93
C ILE A 755 6.74 -30.19 -1.25
N PHE A 756 7.10 -30.35 -2.52
CA PHE A 756 8.46 -30.22 -3.04
C PHE A 756 8.64 -28.81 -3.57
N ASN A 757 9.31 -27.95 -2.81
CA ASN A 757 9.62 -26.58 -3.20
C ASN A 757 10.89 -26.61 -4.06
N VAL A 758 10.81 -26.04 -5.27
CA VAL A 758 11.90 -26.04 -6.26
C VAL A 758 12.24 -24.63 -6.71
N ASP A 759 13.53 -24.29 -6.74
CA ASP A 759 13.98 -23.12 -7.49
C ASP A 759 13.86 -23.40 -8.99
N THR A 760 13.34 -22.41 -9.71
CA THR A 760 13.04 -22.45 -11.14
C THR A 760 13.49 -21.17 -11.85
N ASN A 761 14.26 -20.30 -11.18
CA ASN A 761 14.73 -19.03 -11.73
C ASN A 761 15.76 -19.19 -12.85
N ASP A 762 16.13 -20.41 -13.23
CA ASP A 762 16.88 -20.72 -14.45
C ASP A 762 16.00 -20.92 -15.70
N ALA A 763 14.70 -20.59 -15.64
CA ALA A 763 13.80 -20.59 -16.78
C ALA A 763 14.32 -19.69 -17.93
N ASP A 764 14.21 -20.20 -19.17
CA ASP A 764 14.64 -19.53 -20.39
C ASP A 764 13.90 -18.19 -20.64
N THR A 765 12.71 -18.04 -20.07
CA THR A 765 11.83 -16.88 -20.20
C THR A 765 11.70 -16.16 -18.86
N HIS A 766 11.97 -14.84 -18.81
CA HIS A 766 11.91 -13.94 -17.64
C HIS A 766 12.74 -14.29 -16.38
N GLY A 767 13.34 -15.49 -16.30
CA GLY A 767 14.24 -15.90 -15.22
C GLY A 767 15.62 -15.25 -15.28
N ALA A 768 16.66 -16.05 -15.09
CA ALA A 768 18.06 -15.62 -14.91
C ALA A 768 18.57 -14.68 -16.01
N LEU A 769 18.03 -14.75 -17.23
CA LEU A 769 18.33 -13.78 -18.30
C LEU A 769 18.03 -12.33 -17.86
N GLN A 770 16.84 -12.06 -17.31
CA GLN A 770 16.46 -10.73 -16.86
C GLN A 770 17.13 -10.37 -15.53
N ILE A 771 17.13 -11.29 -14.56
CA ILE A 771 17.72 -11.08 -13.22
C ILE A 771 19.21 -10.73 -13.33
N CYS A 772 19.95 -11.37 -14.24
CA CYS A 772 21.36 -11.09 -14.43
C CYS A 772 21.63 -9.88 -15.33
N CYS A 773 20.86 -9.69 -16.41
CA CYS A 773 21.00 -8.50 -17.26
C CYS A 773 20.64 -7.20 -16.53
N GLN A 774 19.66 -7.21 -15.60
CA GLN A 774 19.23 -6.01 -14.85
C GLN A 774 18.85 -4.85 -15.79
N CYS A 775 18.12 -5.18 -16.87
CA CYS A 775 18.05 -4.32 -18.05
C CYS A 775 17.38 -2.96 -17.77
N TYR A 776 16.27 -2.93 -17.04
CA TYR A 776 15.64 -1.67 -16.63
C TYR A 776 16.52 -0.83 -15.72
N GLY A 777 17.39 -1.47 -14.93
CA GLY A 777 18.46 -0.77 -14.23
C GLY A 777 19.45 -0.11 -15.18
N TYR A 778 20.03 -0.86 -16.12
CA TYR A 778 21.08 -0.32 -16.99
C TYR A 778 20.57 0.62 -18.10
N ALA A 779 19.31 0.49 -18.51
CA ALA A 779 18.65 1.32 -19.51
C ALA A 779 17.88 2.52 -18.91
N ASP A 780 18.05 2.79 -17.60
CA ASP A 780 17.37 3.86 -16.85
C ASP A 780 15.83 3.88 -17.03
N GLY A 781 15.23 2.69 -17.20
CA GLY A 781 13.79 2.48 -17.40
C GLY A 781 13.28 2.40 -18.84
N ASP A 782 14.16 2.40 -19.86
CA ASP A 782 13.75 2.24 -21.26
C ASP A 782 13.38 0.76 -21.60
N ASP A 783 12.12 0.54 -21.98
CA ASP A 783 11.58 -0.77 -22.38
C ASP A 783 12.06 -1.23 -23.77
N ASP A 784 12.28 -0.32 -24.73
CA ASP A 784 12.50 -0.66 -26.14
C ASP A 784 13.83 -1.40 -26.35
N GLU A 785 14.89 -0.95 -25.67
CA GLU A 785 16.19 -1.64 -25.65
C GLU A 785 16.16 -2.99 -24.89
N CYS A 786 15.21 -3.15 -23.94
CA CYS A 786 15.10 -4.37 -23.13
C CYS A 786 14.31 -5.50 -23.81
N ASN A 787 13.42 -5.18 -24.75
CA ASN A 787 12.61 -6.16 -25.51
C ASN A 787 13.44 -7.23 -26.27
N ASN A 788 14.70 -6.95 -26.59
CA ASN A 788 15.60 -7.89 -27.29
C ASN A 788 16.98 -7.99 -26.60
N ILE A 789 17.02 -7.84 -25.27
CA ILE A 789 18.29 -7.81 -24.53
C ILE A 789 19.03 -9.15 -24.60
N SER A 790 20.36 -9.11 -24.71
CA SER A 790 21.22 -10.29 -24.73
C SER A 790 22.50 -10.08 -23.91
N PRO A 791 23.16 -11.17 -23.45
CA PRO A 791 24.44 -11.08 -22.75
C PRO A 791 25.50 -10.29 -23.52
N GLY A 792 26.30 -9.48 -22.82
CA GLY A 792 27.35 -8.64 -23.42
C GLY A 792 26.86 -7.38 -24.16
N LYS A 793 25.56 -7.08 -24.14
CA LYS A 793 25.02 -5.77 -24.55
C LYS A 793 25.24 -4.72 -23.45
N PRO A 794 25.37 -3.42 -23.76
CA PRO A 794 25.54 -2.37 -22.74
C PRO A 794 24.45 -2.39 -21.65
N TYR A 795 23.20 -2.68 -22.04
CA TYR A 795 22.06 -2.77 -21.12
C TYR A 795 21.91 -4.14 -20.43
N CYS A 796 22.85 -5.07 -20.61
CA CYS A 796 22.89 -6.34 -19.89
C CYS A 796 24.14 -6.37 -19.01
N THR A 797 23.96 -6.17 -17.69
CA THR A 797 25.05 -6.15 -16.70
C THR A 797 26.15 -5.12 -17.05
N GLY A 798 25.78 -4.00 -17.70
CA GLY A 798 26.75 -3.00 -18.18
C GLY A 798 27.63 -3.46 -19.35
N GLY A 799 27.32 -4.60 -19.98
CA GLY A 799 28.18 -5.31 -20.92
C GLY A 799 29.15 -6.30 -20.26
N ASP A 800 29.16 -6.44 -18.92
CA ASP A 800 30.03 -7.40 -18.22
C ASP A 800 29.49 -8.84 -18.35
N LEU A 801 29.97 -9.51 -19.40
CA LEU A 801 29.66 -10.90 -19.70
C LEU A 801 30.19 -11.89 -18.63
N ASP A 802 31.23 -11.55 -17.87
CA ASP A 802 31.77 -12.40 -16.79
C ASP A 802 30.91 -12.31 -15.53
N ALA A 803 30.46 -11.09 -15.16
CA ALA A 803 29.46 -10.90 -14.12
C ALA A 803 28.10 -11.53 -14.49
N TYR A 804 27.63 -11.34 -15.71
CA TYR A 804 26.41 -11.99 -16.22
C TYR A 804 26.52 -13.51 -16.11
N ASN A 805 27.56 -14.12 -16.68
CA ASN A 805 27.69 -15.57 -16.73
C ASN A 805 27.80 -16.20 -15.34
N ALA A 806 28.47 -15.54 -14.39
CA ALA A 806 28.54 -16.04 -13.02
C ALA A 806 27.20 -15.95 -12.28
N CYS A 807 26.43 -14.88 -12.50
CA CYS A 807 25.05 -14.77 -12.01
C CYS A 807 24.16 -15.88 -12.62
N PHE A 808 24.21 -16.08 -13.94
CA PHE A 808 23.39 -17.07 -14.63
C PHE A 808 23.75 -18.51 -14.21
N ALA A 809 25.03 -18.80 -14.03
CA ALA A 809 25.52 -20.08 -13.52
C ALA A 809 25.04 -20.39 -12.09
N LYS A 810 24.77 -19.36 -11.27
CA LYS A 810 24.24 -19.52 -9.91
C LYS A 810 22.80 -20.03 -9.93
N PHE A 811 21.92 -19.37 -10.69
CA PHE A 811 20.55 -19.83 -10.91
C PHE A 811 20.51 -21.21 -11.59
N THR A 812 21.38 -21.44 -12.58
CA THR A 812 21.52 -22.76 -13.24
C THR A 812 21.86 -23.86 -12.21
N ALA A 813 22.79 -23.60 -11.28
CA ALA A 813 23.16 -24.56 -10.25
C ALA A 813 22.04 -24.82 -9.23
N TRP A 814 21.24 -23.81 -8.86
CA TRP A 814 20.07 -23.95 -8.00
C TRP A 814 18.93 -24.71 -8.68
N GLY A 815 18.69 -24.47 -9.97
CA GLY A 815 17.75 -25.25 -10.79
C GLY A 815 18.21 -26.71 -10.96
N ASP A 816 19.49 -26.94 -11.23
CA ASP A 816 20.05 -28.30 -11.38
C ASP A 816 20.00 -29.11 -10.09
N ASP A 817 20.32 -28.50 -8.94
CA ASP A 817 20.17 -29.19 -7.66
C ASP A 817 18.69 -29.40 -7.30
N SER A 818 17.81 -28.45 -7.60
CA SER A 818 16.35 -28.61 -7.44
C SER A 818 15.81 -29.78 -8.28
N ARG A 819 16.21 -29.89 -9.55
CA ARG A 819 15.90 -31.02 -10.44
C ARG A 819 16.39 -32.36 -9.89
N LYS A 820 17.66 -32.41 -9.51
CA LYS A 820 18.36 -33.58 -8.94
C LYS A 820 17.74 -34.03 -7.61
N GLN A 821 17.44 -33.09 -6.71
CA GLN A 821 16.80 -33.39 -5.43
C GLN A 821 15.33 -33.79 -5.62
N LEU A 822 14.56 -33.15 -6.50
CA LEU A 822 13.19 -33.57 -6.81
C LEU A 822 13.16 -35.04 -7.26
N ALA A 823 13.99 -35.41 -8.23
CA ALA A 823 14.08 -36.78 -8.75
C ALA A 823 14.42 -37.81 -7.66
N ALA A 824 15.28 -37.46 -6.70
CA ALA A 824 15.65 -38.33 -5.58
C ALA A 824 14.58 -38.41 -4.48
N LYS A 825 14.00 -37.26 -4.10
CA LYS A 825 13.12 -37.11 -2.92
C LYS A 825 11.70 -37.55 -3.22
N VAL A 826 11.18 -37.28 -4.42
CA VAL A 826 9.87 -37.79 -4.87
C VAL A 826 9.85 -39.32 -4.87
N LYS A 827 10.93 -39.95 -5.35
CA LYS A 827 11.10 -41.42 -5.36
C LYS A 827 11.24 -42.01 -3.94
N ALA A 828 11.73 -41.24 -2.98
CA ALA A 828 11.81 -41.65 -1.57
C ALA A 828 10.53 -41.38 -0.77
N SER A 829 9.64 -40.52 -1.27
CA SER A 829 8.44 -40.09 -0.56
C SER A 829 7.34 -41.16 -0.55
N THR A 830 6.91 -41.49 0.67
CA THR A 830 5.79 -42.40 0.96
C THR A 830 4.48 -41.67 1.23
N ALA A 831 4.42 -40.34 1.03
CA ALA A 831 3.21 -39.56 1.20
C ALA A 831 2.13 -39.94 0.18
N THR A 832 0.87 -39.82 0.60
CA THR A 832 -0.31 -40.07 -0.24
C THR A 832 -0.26 -39.20 -1.49
N TRP A 833 -0.05 -37.90 -1.28
CA TRP A 833 0.03 -36.92 -2.36
C TRP A 833 1.42 -36.29 -2.42
N LYS A 834 1.82 -35.91 -3.64
CA LYS A 834 3.09 -35.26 -3.94
C LYS A 834 2.81 -34.07 -4.84
N ILE A 835 3.11 -32.87 -4.36
CA ILE A 835 2.83 -31.59 -5.01
C ILE A 835 4.15 -30.86 -5.21
N VAL A 836 4.42 -30.35 -6.41
CA VAL A 836 5.55 -29.43 -6.66
C VAL A 836 5.08 -27.99 -6.50
N ASN A 837 5.85 -27.19 -5.76
CA ASN A 837 5.68 -25.75 -5.60
C ASN A 837 6.86 -25.04 -6.28
N SER A 838 6.59 -24.08 -7.15
CA SER A 838 7.57 -23.45 -8.04
C SER A 838 7.11 -22.03 -8.40
N HIS A 839 7.99 -21.21 -8.98
CA HIS A 839 7.58 -19.97 -9.61
C HIS A 839 7.22 -20.18 -11.09
N TYR A 840 8.08 -20.86 -11.85
CA TYR A 840 7.87 -21.09 -13.28
C TYR A 840 7.23 -22.45 -13.60
N SER A 841 6.19 -22.43 -14.45
CA SER A 841 5.74 -23.61 -15.21
C SER A 841 6.90 -24.23 -16.03
N PRO A 842 7.09 -25.56 -15.98
CA PRO A 842 8.19 -26.24 -16.67
C PRO A 842 7.98 -26.38 -18.20
N TYR A 843 6.86 -25.91 -18.75
CA TYR A 843 6.55 -26.00 -20.19
C TYR A 843 6.04 -24.70 -20.82
N ASN A 844 5.63 -23.69 -20.05
CA ASN A 844 5.39 -22.35 -20.61
C ASN A 844 6.72 -21.59 -20.78
N HIS A 845 7.61 -21.67 -19.78
CA HIS A 845 8.72 -20.72 -19.62
C HIS A 845 10.11 -21.31 -19.91
N TYR A 846 10.21 -22.64 -20.05
CA TYR A 846 11.44 -23.32 -20.45
C TYR A 846 11.37 -23.73 -21.92
N ALA A 847 12.48 -23.55 -22.64
CA ALA A 847 12.67 -24.05 -23.99
C ALA A 847 12.60 -25.60 -24.02
N PRO A 848 12.41 -26.23 -25.21
CA PRO A 848 12.16 -27.68 -25.31
C PRO A 848 13.16 -28.59 -24.58
N ALA A 849 14.43 -28.17 -24.43
CA ALA A 849 15.43 -28.92 -23.68
C ALA A 849 15.21 -28.85 -22.15
N GLY A 850 14.91 -27.68 -21.60
CA GLY A 850 14.56 -27.49 -20.18
C GLY A 850 13.25 -28.21 -19.85
N MET A 851 12.22 -28.02 -20.68
CA MET A 851 10.94 -28.74 -20.57
C MET A 851 11.14 -30.26 -20.57
N LYS A 852 11.90 -30.81 -21.52
CA LYS A 852 12.19 -32.25 -21.56
C LYS A 852 12.90 -32.72 -20.28
N THR A 853 13.82 -31.93 -19.75
CA THR A 853 14.56 -32.28 -18.52
C THR A 853 13.62 -32.40 -17.32
N TRP A 854 12.68 -31.45 -17.16
CA TRP A 854 11.63 -31.57 -16.14
C TRP A 854 10.67 -32.74 -16.40
N PHE A 855 10.28 -32.98 -17.66
CA PHE A 855 9.37 -34.07 -18.00
C PHE A 855 10.01 -35.46 -17.78
N ASP A 856 11.30 -35.64 -18.08
CA ASP A 856 12.05 -36.86 -17.80
C ASP A 856 12.09 -37.17 -16.29
N ILE A 857 12.09 -36.13 -15.42
CA ILE A 857 12.01 -36.27 -13.97
C ILE A 857 10.59 -36.58 -13.49
N LEU A 858 9.57 -35.94 -14.06
CA LEU A 858 8.17 -36.11 -13.67
C LEU A 858 7.57 -37.45 -14.12
N LYS A 859 8.03 -38.00 -15.26
CA LYS A 859 7.46 -39.19 -15.89
C LYS A 859 7.55 -40.44 -15.01
N GLY A 860 6.40 -40.89 -14.51
CA GLY A 860 6.34 -42.06 -13.61
C GLY A 860 6.86 -41.79 -12.20
N SER A 861 7.05 -40.53 -11.82
CA SER A 861 7.53 -40.11 -10.50
C SER A 861 6.48 -40.27 -9.39
N GLY A 862 5.20 -40.17 -9.73
CA GLY A 862 4.11 -40.07 -8.75
C GLY A 862 3.98 -38.66 -8.12
N VAL A 863 4.51 -37.62 -8.75
CA VAL A 863 3.93 -36.26 -8.62
C VAL A 863 2.53 -36.28 -9.20
N HIS A 864 1.58 -35.60 -8.56
CA HIS A 864 0.18 -35.54 -9.00
C HIS A 864 -0.22 -34.14 -9.48
N LEU A 865 0.40 -33.12 -8.87
CA LEU A 865 0.09 -31.71 -9.09
C LEU A 865 1.40 -30.90 -9.07
N TRP A 866 1.55 -30.01 -10.05
CA TRP A 866 2.56 -28.96 -10.08
C TRP A 866 1.83 -27.62 -9.98
N MET A 867 2.29 -26.72 -9.12
CA MET A 867 1.71 -25.38 -8.96
C MET A 867 2.78 -24.31 -9.20
N ASN A 868 2.41 -23.28 -9.95
CA ASN A 868 3.31 -22.19 -10.34
C ASN A 868 2.59 -20.83 -10.40
N GLY A 869 3.39 -19.77 -10.33
CA GLY A 869 3.00 -18.38 -10.51
C GLY A 869 3.54 -17.83 -11.84
N HIS A 870 4.15 -16.65 -11.77
CA HIS A 870 4.87 -15.93 -12.82
C HIS A 870 4.02 -15.37 -13.96
N THR A 871 3.16 -16.19 -14.58
CA THR A 871 2.10 -15.64 -15.44
C THR A 871 1.00 -15.11 -14.55
N HIS A 872 0.63 -13.83 -14.69
CA HIS A 872 -0.34 -13.17 -13.80
C HIS A 872 -1.81 -13.56 -14.05
N GLY A 873 -2.08 -14.84 -14.29
CA GLY A 873 -3.41 -15.40 -14.56
C GLY A 873 -3.54 -16.83 -14.03
N GLU A 874 -4.67 -17.47 -14.29
CA GLU A 874 -4.98 -18.80 -13.75
C GLU A 874 -5.46 -19.79 -14.81
N LYS A 875 -4.88 -20.99 -14.81
CA LYS A 875 -5.28 -22.11 -15.65
C LYS A 875 -5.00 -23.46 -15.00
N HIS A 876 -5.61 -24.50 -15.56
CA HIS A 876 -5.40 -25.89 -15.18
C HIS A 876 -5.20 -26.74 -16.43
N ASP A 877 -3.99 -27.28 -16.58
CA ASP A 877 -3.58 -28.17 -17.65
C ASP A 877 -3.30 -29.59 -17.10
N TYR A 878 -3.28 -30.60 -17.97
CA TYR A 878 -2.99 -31.99 -17.61
C TYR A 878 -2.17 -32.70 -18.68
N SER A 879 -1.22 -33.54 -18.25
CA SER A 879 -0.50 -34.47 -19.13
C SER A 879 -0.78 -35.93 -18.79
N GLU A 880 -1.43 -36.63 -19.72
CA GLU A 880 -1.62 -38.09 -19.66
C GLU A 880 -0.27 -38.84 -19.75
N SER A 881 0.71 -38.27 -20.46
CA SER A 881 2.04 -38.88 -20.63
C SER A 881 2.91 -38.87 -19.36
N LEU A 882 2.58 -38.00 -18.40
CA LEU A 882 3.29 -37.84 -17.12
C LEU A 882 2.46 -38.32 -15.92
N GLY A 883 1.13 -38.26 -16.02
CA GLY A 883 0.21 -38.47 -14.89
C GLY A 883 0.06 -37.23 -13.98
N VAL A 884 0.34 -36.04 -14.51
CA VAL A 884 0.52 -34.80 -13.73
C VAL A 884 -0.47 -33.72 -14.18
N HIS A 885 -1.10 -33.06 -13.21
CA HIS A 885 -1.82 -31.79 -13.42
C HIS A 885 -0.89 -30.60 -13.17
N PHE A 886 -1.04 -29.54 -13.96
CA PHE A 886 -0.32 -28.29 -13.82
C PHE A 886 -1.33 -27.16 -13.54
N VAL A 887 -1.09 -26.37 -12.51
CA VAL A 887 -1.94 -25.24 -12.12
C VAL A 887 -1.11 -23.96 -12.08
N GLU A 888 -1.57 -22.99 -12.84
CA GLU A 888 -1.06 -21.62 -12.89
C GLU A 888 -1.95 -20.75 -12.00
N ASN A 889 -1.33 -19.90 -11.18
CA ASN A 889 -1.98 -19.25 -10.05
C ASN A 889 -1.26 -17.94 -9.67
N GLY A 890 -0.92 -17.11 -10.66
CA GLY A 890 -0.20 -15.84 -10.47
C GLY A 890 -1.08 -14.61 -10.30
N ALA A 891 -2.34 -14.79 -9.89
CA ALA A 891 -3.29 -13.70 -9.70
C ALA A 891 -3.55 -13.39 -8.21
N GLY A 892 -2.51 -13.48 -7.38
CA GLY A 892 -2.60 -13.22 -5.93
C GLY A 892 -2.75 -11.74 -5.56
N GLY A 893 -2.48 -10.82 -6.50
CA GLY A 893 -2.75 -9.39 -6.35
C GLY A 893 -1.55 -8.50 -6.06
N GLY A 894 -0.33 -8.98 -6.34
CA GLY A 894 0.90 -8.20 -6.23
C GLY A 894 1.15 -7.25 -7.40
N ILE A 895 0.45 -7.47 -8.51
CA ILE A 895 0.67 -6.87 -9.82
C ILE A 895 -0.62 -7.01 -10.65
N ILE A 896 -0.75 -6.24 -11.74
CA ILE A 896 -1.91 -6.31 -12.64
C ILE A 896 -2.11 -7.73 -13.19
N LYS A 897 -3.35 -8.20 -13.13
CA LYS A 897 -3.76 -9.47 -13.71
C LYS A 897 -3.67 -9.46 -15.24
N GLU A 898 -3.05 -10.49 -15.79
CA GLU A 898 -2.88 -10.71 -17.23
C GLU A 898 -3.69 -11.95 -17.69
N SER A 899 -3.54 -12.35 -18.96
CA SER A 899 -4.13 -13.61 -19.45
C SER A 899 -3.23 -14.79 -19.09
N ALA A 900 -3.83 -15.93 -18.69
CA ALA A 900 -3.09 -17.15 -18.43
C ALA A 900 -2.34 -17.66 -19.69
N SER A 901 -1.21 -18.33 -19.48
CA SER A 901 -0.26 -18.71 -20.53
C SER A 901 -0.85 -19.74 -21.49
N GLY A 902 -0.78 -19.47 -22.79
CA GLY A 902 -1.07 -20.47 -23.82
C GLY A 902 -0.10 -21.64 -23.77
N ILE A 903 -0.54 -22.83 -24.16
CA ILE A 903 0.34 -24.02 -24.29
C ILE A 903 1.25 -23.82 -25.51
N PRO A 904 2.60 -23.79 -25.37
CA PRO A 904 3.48 -23.63 -26.53
C PRO A 904 3.39 -24.80 -27.52
N GLY A 905 3.65 -24.54 -28.80
CA GLY A 905 3.47 -25.54 -29.86
C GLY A 905 4.29 -26.83 -29.69
N TYR A 906 5.43 -26.77 -28.99
CA TYR A 906 6.26 -27.94 -28.65
C TYR A 906 5.76 -28.71 -27.41
N ALA A 907 4.90 -28.10 -26.58
CA ALA A 907 4.27 -28.72 -25.42
C ALA A 907 2.88 -29.31 -25.74
N ALA A 908 2.29 -28.93 -26.88
CA ALA A 908 0.92 -29.28 -27.28
C ALA A 908 0.66 -30.79 -27.51
N GLU A 909 1.70 -31.61 -27.73
CA GLU A 909 1.54 -33.08 -27.77
C GLU A 909 1.50 -33.71 -26.36
N TYR A 910 1.95 -32.99 -25.33
CA TYR A 910 2.00 -33.45 -23.94
C TYR A 910 0.86 -32.90 -23.08
N MET A 911 0.34 -31.71 -23.38
CA MET A 911 -0.57 -30.96 -22.51
C MET A 911 -1.96 -30.81 -23.12
N VAL A 912 -2.99 -31.03 -22.29
CA VAL A 912 -4.39 -30.76 -22.60
C VAL A 912 -4.94 -29.80 -21.55
N ASN A 913 -5.32 -28.60 -21.97
CA ASN A 913 -6.02 -27.65 -21.10
C ASN A 913 -7.36 -28.21 -20.61
N LYS A 914 -7.68 -27.93 -19.34
CA LYS A 914 -8.94 -28.31 -18.68
C LYS A 914 -9.77 -27.10 -18.28
N TRP A 915 -9.11 -26.00 -17.92
CA TRP A 915 -9.75 -24.74 -17.55
C TRP A 915 -8.77 -23.57 -17.70
N VAL A 916 -9.30 -22.39 -18.02
CA VAL A 916 -8.60 -21.09 -17.99
C VAL A 916 -9.58 -20.09 -17.40
N TYR A 917 -9.10 -19.19 -16.53
CA TYR A 917 -9.95 -18.12 -16.02
C TYR A 917 -9.90 -16.88 -16.91
N GLY A 918 -11.02 -16.58 -17.57
CA GLY A 918 -11.21 -15.37 -18.38
C GLY A 918 -11.80 -14.18 -17.61
N GLY A 919 -11.93 -14.26 -16.29
CA GLY A 919 -12.42 -13.16 -15.46
C GLY A 919 -11.29 -12.23 -15.00
N ARG A 920 -11.56 -10.93 -14.84
CA ARG A 920 -10.59 -9.96 -14.30
C ARG A 920 -10.38 -10.09 -12.78
N GLU A 921 -11.16 -10.93 -12.08
CA GLU A 921 -11.04 -11.03 -10.63
C GLU A 921 -9.78 -11.80 -10.18
N TYR A 922 -9.14 -11.32 -9.11
CA TYR A 922 -7.97 -11.93 -8.46
C TYR A 922 -8.38 -13.06 -7.50
N GLY A 923 -7.46 -13.99 -7.21
CA GLY A 923 -7.82 -15.17 -6.42
C GLY A 923 -6.66 -16.03 -5.97
N PHE A 924 -7.01 -17.23 -5.51
CA PHE A 924 -6.08 -18.23 -4.99
C PHE A 924 -6.68 -19.64 -5.15
N PHE A 925 -5.84 -20.68 -5.08
CA PHE A 925 -6.31 -22.07 -5.08
C PHE A 925 -6.40 -22.66 -3.67
N SER A 926 -7.38 -23.52 -3.42
CA SER A 926 -7.38 -24.46 -2.30
C SER A 926 -7.21 -25.89 -2.78
N VAL A 927 -6.38 -26.66 -2.07
CA VAL A 927 -6.15 -28.08 -2.29
C VAL A 927 -6.70 -28.86 -1.08
N THR A 928 -7.59 -29.81 -1.30
CA THR A 928 -8.17 -30.66 -0.25
C THR A 928 -7.98 -32.14 -0.58
N ALA A 929 -7.42 -32.92 0.35
CA ALA A 929 -6.96 -34.29 0.13
C ALA A 929 -7.78 -35.33 0.90
N SER A 930 -8.02 -36.46 0.25
CA SER A 930 -8.54 -37.71 0.82
C SER A 930 -7.53 -38.86 0.56
N LYS A 931 -7.95 -40.12 0.79
CA LYS A 931 -7.10 -41.30 0.53
C LYS A 931 -6.90 -41.62 -0.95
N GLU A 932 -7.83 -41.22 -1.82
CA GLU A 932 -7.86 -41.63 -3.24
C GLU A 932 -8.08 -40.45 -4.20
N TRP A 933 -8.56 -39.31 -3.68
CA TRP A 933 -8.86 -38.11 -4.44
C TRP A 933 -8.29 -36.84 -3.81
N LEU A 934 -7.71 -35.98 -4.64
CA LEU A 934 -7.26 -34.62 -4.33
C LEU A 934 -8.18 -33.66 -5.09
N ARG A 935 -8.90 -32.79 -4.38
CA ARG A 935 -9.75 -31.77 -4.98
C ARG A 935 -9.04 -30.42 -4.97
N ILE A 936 -8.80 -29.86 -6.16
CA ILE A 936 -8.36 -28.48 -6.34
C ILE A 936 -9.57 -27.57 -6.61
N GLN A 937 -9.53 -26.33 -6.13
CA GLN A 937 -10.57 -25.33 -6.35
C GLN A 937 -9.94 -23.95 -6.49
N TYR A 938 -10.34 -23.15 -7.47
CA TYR A 938 -9.96 -21.74 -7.56
C TYR A 938 -11.06 -20.85 -6.96
N HIS A 939 -10.65 -19.91 -6.11
CA HIS A 939 -11.52 -19.03 -5.33
C HIS A 939 -11.20 -17.56 -5.58
N THR A 940 -12.26 -16.77 -5.78
CA THR A 940 -12.19 -15.33 -6.03
C THR A 940 -13.39 -14.61 -5.38
N ALA A 941 -13.56 -13.32 -5.64
CA ALA A 941 -14.66 -12.50 -5.16
C ALA A 941 -16.03 -12.98 -5.68
N ASP A 942 -17.05 -13.02 -4.80
CA ASP A 942 -18.45 -13.15 -5.23
C ASP A 942 -19.05 -11.80 -5.68
N SER A 943 -20.22 -11.85 -6.32
CA SER A 943 -20.92 -10.67 -6.83
C SER A 943 -21.50 -9.72 -5.76
N LYS A 944 -21.22 -9.95 -4.47
CA LYS A 944 -21.62 -9.05 -3.38
C LYS A 944 -20.50 -8.07 -2.99
N TRP A 945 -19.27 -8.32 -3.45
CA TRP A 945 -18.17 -7.37 -3.36
C TRP A 945 -18.48 -6.11 -4.16
N THR A 946 -18.11 -4.95 -3.63
CA THR A 946 -17.95 -3.73 -4.43
C THR A 946 -16.57 -3.18 -4.15
N MET A 947 -15.73 -3.12 -5.17
CA MET A 947 -14.36 -2.64 -5.04
C MET A 947 -14.35 -1.12 -4.89
N ALA A 948 -13.27 -0.63 -4.30
CA ALA A 948 -12.95 0.78 -4.13
C ALA A 948 -11.42 0.89 -4.08
N GLU A 949 -10.85 2.03 -4.46
CA GLU A 949 -9.41 2.36 -4.41
C GLU A 949 -8.70 2.04 -3.07
N THR A 950 -9.48 1.92 -1.98
CA THR A 950 -9.00 1.51 -0.66
C THR A 950 -9.87 0.39 -0.06
N ILE A 951 -9.21 -0.61 0.52
CA ILE A 951 -9.88 -1.80 1.07
C ILE A 951 -10.84 -1.48 2.24
N GLY A 952 -10.64 -0.35 2.93
CA GLY A 952 -11.54 0.13 3.97
C GLY A 952 -12.88 0.65 3.43
N SER A 953 -12.88 1.16 2.19
CA SER A 953 -14.09 1.62 1.48
C SER A 953 -14.75 0.49 0.67
N ALA A 954 -13.99 -0.54 0.30
CA ALA A 954 -14.52 -1.70 -0.42
C ALA A 954 -15.49 -2.51 0.45
N LYS A 955 -16.64 -2.87 -0.12
CA LYS A 955 -17.62 -3.73 0.57
C LYS A 955 -17.17 -5.17 0.43
N VAL A 956 -16.77 -5.78 1.55
CA VAL A 956 -16.41 -7.20 1.62
C VAL A 956 -17.64 -8.07 1.31
N GLY A 957 -17.53 -8.91 0.27
CA GLY A 957 -18.52 -9.91 -0.10
C GLY A 957 -18.16 -11.32 0.39
N GLY A 958 -18.67 -12.33 -0.31
CA GLY A 958 -18.35 -13.74 -0.07
C GLY A 958 -17.22 -14.25 -0.97
N VAL A 959 -16.92 -15.54 -0.85
CA VAL A 959 -15.99 -16.27 -1.74
C VAL A 959 -16.80 -16.99 -2.82
N ALA A 960 -16.40 -16.84 -4.08
CA ALA A 960 -16.94 -17.60 -5.20
C ALA A 960 -15.88 -18.56 -5.75
N THR A 961 -16.20 -19.86 -5.78
CA THR A 961 -15.41 -20.85 -6.51
C THR A 961 -15.73 -20.78 -8.00
N LYS A 962 -14.72 -20.62 -8.88
CA LYS A 962 -14.89 -20.60 -10.35
C LYS A 962 -14.29 -21.81 -11.07
N HIS A 963 -13.50 -22.64 -10.36
CA HIS A 963 -13.00 -23.94 -10.82
C HIS A 963 -13.09 -24.98 -9.71
N CYS A 964 -13.37 -26.23 -10.04
CA CYS A 964 -13.26 -27.35 -9.11
C CYS A 964 -12.96 -28.65 -9.85
N TRP A 965 -11.85 -29.30 -9.55
CA TRP A 965 -11.44 -30.56 -10.18
C TRP A 965 -11.00 -31.62 -9.17
N TYR A 966 -11.44 -32.85 -9.41
CA TYR A 966 -11.06 -34.06 -8.67
C TYR A 966 -9.94 -34.80 -9.40
N ILE A 967 -8.74 -34.75 -8.86
CA ILE A 967 -7.54 -35.48 -9.29
C ILE A 967 -7.50 -36.84 -8.56
N PRO A 968 -7.40 -37.98 -9.27
CA PRO A 968 -7.28 -39.31 -8.68
C PRO A 968 -5.83 -39.66 -8.32
N LEU A 969 -5.66 -40.56 -7.36
CA LEU A 969 -4.35 -41.04 -6.89
C LEU A 969 -3.60 -41.88 -7.95
N ASP A 970 -4.29 -42.39 -8.98
CA ASP A 970 -3.66 -43.13 -10.08
C ASP A 970 -3.04 -42.22 -11.17
N GLY A 971 -3.10 -40.89 -11.02
CA GLY A 971 -2.56 -39.92 -11.98
C GLY A 971 -3.37 -39.81 -13.28
N SER A 972 -4.52 -40.48 -13.40
CA SER A 972 -5.41 -40.30 -14.55
C SER A 972 -6.11 -38.94 -14.54
N VAL A 973 -6.71 -38.55 -15.67
CA VAL A 973 -7.20 -37.18 -15.95
C VAL A 973 -8.20 -36.59 -14.93
N GLY A 974 -8.85 -37.42 -14.11
CA GLY A 974 -9.84 -36.96 -13.14
C GLY A 974 -11.12 -36.41 -13.76
N LYS A 975 -11.87 -35.60 -13.00
CA LYS A 975 -13.12 -34.98 -13.47
C LYS A 975 -13.45 -33.68 -12.74
N ASP A 976 -14.24 -32.82 -13.39
CA ASP A 976 -14.84 -31.63 -12.78
C ASP A 976 -15.76 -32.00 -11.60
N CYS A 977 -15.84 -31.15 -10.57
CA CYS A 977 -16.71 -31.40 -9.42
C CYS A 977 -18.21 -31.31 -9.72
N THR A 978 -18.61 -30.59 -10.77
CA THR A 978 -19.99 -30.49 -11.25
C THR A 978 -20.47 -31.76 -11.97
N ALA A 979 -19.57 -32.75 -12.20
CA ALA A 979 -19.89 -34.03 -12.82
C ALA A 979 -20.59 -35.01 -11.87
N THR A 980 -21.82 -34.63 -11.49
CA THR A 980 -22.89 -35.51 -10.98
C THR A 980 -24.19 -35.24 -11.74
N SER A 981 -24.40 -36.03 -12.80
CA SER A 981 -25.72 -36.40 -13.31
C SER A 981 -26.28 -37.58 -12.51
#